data_AF-A0AAD4GZC0-F1
#
_entry.id   AF-A0AAD4GZC0-F1
#
_cell.length_a   1.000
_cell.length_b   1.000
_cell.length_c   1.000
_cell.angle_alpha   90.00
_cell.angle_beta   90.00
_cell.angle_gamma   90.00
#
_symmetry.space_group_name_H-M   'P 1'
#
loop_
_entity.id
_entity.type
_entity.pdbx_description
1 polymer ?
#
loop_
_entity_poly.entity_id
_entity_poly.type
_entity_poly.pdbx_seq_one_letter_code
_entity_poly.pdbx_strand_id
1 'polypeptide(L)'
;MATIDLDTIKYPSVNPSLILSVSDSPYTEEVHVNSTQHLYVERYALSKYLSADVPPGHPEHIRFHLFTHELILKEGDETLGFGLPGGPGTPEHPNGGNGGEIILSVEDAMIDKTKLNKFKLDVSGGSGFNPTRVPGNATGADGGNGGDAGHIQIWLGEDGQEPEEPVAKMFTLVNEIHGIVAKTAKSKEWKWPDGFKADATFLEKLAALVTLSTDSKVIAVYTLAWKTPDDALAMSLANFKTTLSEIHMLFKPKKVTVAANDRLGLLERSTIWRRGSYGKGARGDTTDGKNGTDGVKDGIVMAKWITANTTVNKKTCFAHPSQCQMLLDKANVLYFLGTSRSIATSKQILEALEKRLQFLGGPQDSIADKMIAIAYESAEDQLFIHKTPSPESNEQDADWKKAQNKEPAAVRQLRIIRDEASRLSRQIGSGFDFHGPDGDIIPNLSFQTYEDNLTRFIEHATKAESSYSEYQQAENDADRKHAALTSASDATAKRKDTNDYYYKNARATVDENATKIEYLDNPLAQSRKDLEGVVDTVQKLIKDAFSVSLKDAVGAIGQVLFTPGKLAPAMAGLQAMDLFEDASTKIENDLGEKLKKSYVIKKVKKITGPTLKGLFDEFSTTADGKVTLKEGDETKLVVAEEELDGLIDSIAQKLDGGDEVVKTAKAKFEKYISLVKERNIAVVQYNAALALMRKCEKDRSTIEVANEGISVQLNDLNTVNPQLVLFMKRLYTDALTDAQLMVNRAQKALNFEFLTDFNAFEKVSDYSSSHPTAGVLDAAQKDLSKEYLRLKNDHRPRQAFTGIKYPLDELDVGGLTASSKGNIRFMKTINCKTGDPFEGKADVRLTKVRFFAKGAKTDSNQLEITLTHDTTETIYDETGAGHRFSHPKLRVTFSHHTETCAVGDSDGTIGEAKEADGYMLVGPFTSWWIDIRVSNNAGLSGDITEAWFEFDGEARAVVAS
;
A
#
# COMPACT_ATOMS: atom_id res chain seq x y z
N MET A 1 12.39 31.45 -12.33
CA MET A 1 13.27 30.27 -12.35
C MET A 1 12.67 29.27 -13.32
N ALA A 2 13.49 28.60 -14.15
CA ALA A 2 12.98 27.50 -14.98
C ALA A 2 12.42 26.43 -14.05
N THR A 3 11.18 26.00 -14.28
CA THR A 3 10.53 24.94 -13.51
C THR A 3 11.31 23.65 -13.72
N ILE A 4 11.93 23.12 -12.67
CA ILE A 4 12.68 21.86 -12.74
C ILE A 4 11.67 20.73 -12.93
N ASP A 5 11.89 19.90 -13.95
CA ASP A 5 11.12 18.69 -14.15
C ASP A 5 11.60 17.62 -13.18
N LEU A 6 10.96 17.54 -12.01
CA LEU A 6 11.25 16.55 -10.97
C LEU A 6 10.85 15.11 -11.36
N ASP A 7 10.05 14.98 -12.42
CA ASP A 7 9.55 13.71 -12.93
C ASP A 7 10.46 13.12 -14.01
N THR A 8 11.50 13.84 -14.44
CA THR A 8 12.46 13.38 -15.44
C THR A 8 13.89 13.47 -14.93
N ILE A 9 14.61 12.35 -15.00
CA ILE A 9 16.05 12.27 -14.71
C ILE A 9 16.79 12.00 -16.02
N LYS A 10 17.77 12.85 -16.33
CA LYS A 10 18.70 12.67 -17.46
C LYS A 10 20.09 12.43 -16.91
N TYR A 11 20.73 11.35 -17.34
CA TYR A 11 22.06 11.01 -16.86
C TYR A 11 22.99 10.49 -17.98
N PRO A 12 24.22 11.02 -18.10
CA PRO A 12 24.66 12.30 -17.51
C PRO A 12 23.78 13.48 -17.98
N SER A 13 23.86 14.62 -17.30
CA SER A 13 23.02 15.80 -17.60
C SER A 13 23.26 16.36 -19.00
N VAL A 14 24.50 16.29 -19.50
CA VAL A 14 24.87 16.58 -20.90
C VAL A 14 25.03 15.28 -21.69
N ASN A 15 24.37 15.17 -22.83
CA ASN A 15 24.33 13.97 -23.68
C ASN A 15 23.94 12.70 -22.91
N PRO A 16 22.70 12.64 -22.37
CA PRO A 16 22.28 11.54 -21.52
C PRO A 16 22.33 10.21 -22.25
N SER A 17 22.89 9.20 -21.59
CA SER A 17 22.83 7.79 -22.00
C SER A 17 21.68 7.06 -21.31
N LEU A 18 21.16 7.59 -20.19
CA LEU A 18 19.99 7.10 -19.47
C LEU A 18 18.99 8.23 -19.26
N ILE A 19 17.72 7.99 -19.60
CA ILE A 19 16.61 8.90 -19.35
C ILE A 19 15.51 8.12 -18.63
N LEU A 20 15.10 8.61 -17.46
CA LEU A 20 14.01 8.06 -16.67
C LEU A 20 12.91 9.12 -16.58
N SER A 21 11.65 8.79 -16.89
CA SER A 21 10.55 9.73 -16.72
C SER A 21 9.25 9.08 -16.25
N VAL A 22 8.56 9.77 -15.34
CA VAL A 22 7.20 9.45 -14.85
C VAL A 22 6.23 10.62 -15.03
N SER A 23 6.61 11.58 -15.87
CA SER A 23 5.83 12.78 -16.13
C SER A 23 4.54 12.46 -16.85
N ASP A 24 3.47 13.15 -16.49
CA ASP A 24 2.21 13.09 -17.25
C ASP A 24 2.32 13.84 -18.58
N SER A 25 3.31 14.75 -18.71
CA SER A 25 3.66 15.34 -20.01
C SER A 25 4.53 14.36 -20.79
N PRO A 26 4.20 14.05 -22.06
CA PRO A 26 4.99 13.12 -22.83
C PRO A 26 6.38 13.67 -23.12
N TYR A 27 7.38 12.82 -22.98
CA TYR A 27 8.74 13.14 -23.37
C TYR A 27 8.81 13.31 -24.90
N THR A 28 9.38 14.43 -25.35
CA THR A 28 9.34 14.87 -26.77
C THR A 28 10.70 15.26 -27.35
N GLU A 29 11.76 15.30 -26.54
CA GLU A 29 13.07 15.78 -27.00
C GLU A 29 13.66 14.86 -28.08
N GLU A 30 14.47 15.47 -28.95
CA GLU A 30 15.26 14.76 -29.94
C GLU A 30 16.31 13.89 -29.22
N VAL A 31 15.97 12.62 -29.04
CA VAL A 31 16.90 11.54 -28.74
C VAL A 31 18.19 11.76 -29.52
N HIS A 32 19.34 11.76 -28.84
CA HIS A 32 20.64 11.82 -29.51
C HIS A 32 20.95 10.45 -30.09
N VAL A 33 20.33 10.14 -31.23
CA VAL A 33 20.45 8.86 -31.94
C VAL A 33 21.93 8.57 -32.33
N ASN A 34 22.82 9.56 -32.23
CA ASN A 34 24.26 9.46 -32.47
C ASN A 34 25.04 8.79 -31.31
N SER A 35 24.40 8.45 -30.19
CA SER A 35 25.03 7.79 -29.03
C SER A 35 24.11 6.74 -28.42
N THR A 36 24.67 5.81 -27.63
CA THR A 36 23.87 4.80 -26.91
C THR A 36 22.93 5.46 -25.90
N GLN A 37 21.63 5.18 -26.02
CA GLN A 37 20.59 5.73 -25.14
C GLN A 37 19.60 4.66 -24.68
N HIS A 38 19.32 4.68 -23.37
CA HIS A 38 18.30 3.89 -22.70
C HIS A 38 17.23 4.81 -22.11
N LEU A 39 15.99 4.63 -22.52
CA LEU A 39 14.86 5.45 -22.11
C LEU A 39 13.84 4.56 -21.40
N TYR A 40 13.52 4.89 -20.15
CA TYR A 40 12.43 4.30 -19.38
C TYR A 40 11.46 5.43 -19.03
N VAL A 41 10.41 5.60 -19.83
CA VAL A 41 9.51 6.77 -19.76
C VAL A 41 8.05 6.37 -19.79
N GLU A 42 7.20 6.91 -18.92
CA GLU A 42 5.77 6.53 -18.95
C GLU A 42 5.10 6.92 -20.28
N ARG A 43 5.41 8.11 -20.81
CA ARG A 43 4.81 8.61 -22.05
C ARG A 43 5.87 9.15 -22.98
N TYR A 44 5.93 8.64 -24.20
CA TYR A 44 6.84 9.12 -25.25
C TYR A 44 6.04 9.63 -26.45
N ALA A 45 6.28 10.87 -26.87
CA ALA A 45 5.62 11.45 -28.04
C ALA A 45 6.60 11.63 -29.21
N LEU A 46 6.33 10.89 -30.29
CA LEU A 46 7.10 10.94 -31.52
C LEU A 46 6.41 11.81 -32.56
N SER A 47 7.14 12.80 -33.06
CA SER A 47 6.62 13.79 -34.01
C SER A 47 7.26 13.76 -35.39
N LYS A 48 8.43 13.14 -35.52
CA LYS A 48 9.19 13.01 -36.78
C LYS A 48 9.99 11.71 -36.77
N TYR A 49 10.58 11.35 -37.91
CA TYR A 49 11.56 10.26 -38.01
C TYR A 49 12.90 10.71 -37.40
N LEU A 50 13.38 10.00 -36.37
CA LEU A 50 14.65 10.26 -35.70
C LEU A 50 15.69 9.26 -36.19
N SER A 51 16.75 9.72 -36.86
CA SER A 51 17.77 8.83 -37.43
C SER A 51 19.18 9.38 -37.32
N ALA A 52 20.15 8.49 -37.12
CA ALA A 52 21.58 8.79 -37.15
C ALA A 52 22.38 7.68 -37.82
N ASP A 53 23.33 8.08 -38.66
CA ASP A 53 24.25 7.14 -39.31
C ASP A 53 25.32 6.68 -38.32
N VAL A 54 25.46 5.36 -38.15
CA VAL A 54 26.55 4.74 -37.37
C VAL A 54 27.86 4.88 -38.16
N PRO A 55 28.86 5.62 -37.67
CA PRO A 55 30.07 5.89 -38.43
C PRO A 55 30.83 4.62 -38.84
N PRO A 56 31.43 4.58 -40.05
CA PRO A 56 32.37 3.53 -40.44
C PRO A 56 33.52 3.37 -39.42
N GLY A 57 33.82 2.13 -39.01
CA GLY A 57 34.91 1.85 -38.08
C GLY A 57 34.64 2.21 -36.62
N HIS A 58 33.41 2.59 -36.27
CA HIS A 58 33.02 2.81 -34.87
C HIS A 58 33.15 1.49 -34.08
N PRO A 59 33.95 1.44 -32.99
CA PRO A 59 34.24 0.19 -32.27
C PRO A 59 33.07 -0.30 -31.42
N GLU A 60 32.14 0.60 -31.06
CA GLU A 60 30.98 0.29 -30.22
C GLU A 60 29.69 0.22 -31.05
N HIS A 61 28.84 -0.76 -30.74
CA HIS A 61 27.49 -0.85 -31.28
C HIS A 61 26.60 0.23 -30.64
N ILE A 62 26.12 1.19 -31.44
CA ILE A 62 25.16 2.22 -31.00
C ILE A 62 23.80 1.55 -30.72
N ARG A 63 23.22 1.84 -29.55
CA ARG A 63 21.94 1.26 -29.12
C ARG A 63 20.91 2.34 -28.79
N PHE A 64 19.68 2.12 -29.21
CA PHE A 64 18.53 2.94 -28.81
C PHE A 64 17.47 2.04 -28.19
N HIS A 65 17.27 2.14 -26.88
CA HIS A 65 16.27 1.35 -26.16
C HIS A 65 15.18 2.27 -25.62
N LEU A 66 13.93 2.02 -26.00
CA LEU A 66 12.75 2.73 -25.52
C LEU A 66 11.81 1.75 -24.82
N PHE A 67 11.65 1.92 -23.51
CA PHE A 67 10.68 1.25 -22.67
C PHE A 67 9.65 2.27 -22.23
N THR A 68 8.39 2.10 -22.66
CA THR A 68 7.34 3.09 -22.38
C THR A 68 5.98 2.46 -22.13
N HIS A 69 5.16 3.11 -21.30
CA HIS A 69 3.77 2.71 -21.11
C HIS A 69 2.93 3.16 -22.30
N GLU A 70 3.07 4.41 -22.76
CA GLU A 70 2.34 4.98 -23.91
C GLU A 70 3.27 5.58 -24.97
N LEU A 71 3.15 5.10 -26.22
CA LEU A 71 3.83 5.69 -27.38
C LEU A 71 2.82 6.49 -28.23
N ILE A 72 2.91 7.82 -28.10
CA ILE A 72 2.05 8.78 -28.77
C ILE A 72 2.66 9.15 -30.13
N LEU A 73 1.97 8.77 -31.21
CA LEU A 73 2.34 9.17 -32.56
C LEU A 73 1.57 10.45 -32.94
N LYS A 74 2.27 11.58 -33.13
CA LYS A 74 1.62 12.85 -33.51
C LYS A 74 1.00 12.78 -34.91
N GLU A 75 -0.04 13.56 -35.13
CA GLU A 75 -0.71 13.64 -36.43
C GLU A 75 0.14 14.41 -37.45
N GLY A 76 0.17 13.90 -38.69
CA GLY A 76 0.90 14.50 -39.79
C GLY A 76 1.08 13.57 -41.00
N ASP A 77 1.64 14.12 -42.08
CA ASP A 77 2.01 13.36 -43.28
C ASP A 77 3.44 12.82 -43.28
N GLU A 78 4.20 13.17 -42.26
CA GLU A 78 5.59 12.76 -42.13
C GLU A 78 5.73 11.29 -41.75
N THR A 79 6.84 10.69 -42.17
CA THR A 79 7.26 9.38 -41.66
C THR A 79 7.67 9.54 -40.20
N LEU A 80 7.22 8.63 -39.34
CA LEU A 80 7.59 8.57 -37.93
C LEU A 80 8.48 7.36 -37.70
N GLY A 81 9.35 7.41 -36.69
CA GLY A 81 10.09 6.23 -36.28
C GLY A 81 11.54 6.50 -35.88
N PHE A 82 12.33 5.43 -35.86
CA PHE A 82 13.72 5.45 -35.40
C PHE A 82 14.65 4.82 -36.42
N GLY A 83 15.84 5.37 -36.59
CA GLY A 83 16.85 4.91 -37.55
C GLY A 83 18.26 4.89 -36.96
N LEU A 84 18.90 3.74 -37.00
CA LEU A 84 20.33 3.57 -36.75
C LEU A 84 21.00 2.85 -37.94
N PRO A 85 20.89 3.38 -39.18
CA PRO A 85 21.56 2.79 -40.32
C PRO A 85 23.08 2.97 -40.21
N GLY A 86 23.85 2.07 -40.82
CA GLY A 86 25.28 2.21 -41.00
C GLY A 86 25.62 3.32 -41.99
N GLY A 87 26.56 4.18 -41.63
CA GLY A 87 27.07 5.23 -42.52
C GLY A 87 27.82 4.65 -43.72
N PRO A 88 27.85 5.37 -44.87
CA PRO A 88 28.59 4.93 -46.04
C PRO A 88 30.10 4.94 -45.78
N GLY A 89 30.82 4.00 -46.37
CA GLY A 89 32.27 3.96 -46.34
C GLY A 89 32.88 5.22 -46.97
N THR A 90 34.01 5.66 -46.43
CA THR A 90 34.77 6.83 -46.90
C THR A 90 36.15 6.40 -47.42
N PRO A 91 36.94 7.28 -48.06
CA PRO A 91 38.31 6.96 -48.46
C PRO A 91 39.19 6.48 -47.30
N GLU A 92 38.98 7.02 -46.09
CA GLU A 92 39.73 6.70 -44.87
C GLU A 92 39.22 5.41 -44.21
N HIS A 93 37.91 5.14 -44.34
CA HIS A 93 37.23 3.97 -43.79
C HIS A 93 36.39 3.32 -44.88
N PRO A 94 37.00 2.52 -45.78
CA PRO A 94 36.36 2.08 -47.01
C PRO A 94 35.12 1.21 -46.77
N ASN A 95 35.05 0.48 -45.67
CA ASN A 95 33.89 -0.35 -45.36
C ASN A 95 32.72 0.50 -44.84
N GLY A 96 31.49 0.17 -45.24
CA GLY A 96 30.29 0.77 -44.65
C GLY A 96 30.16 0.41 -43.17
N GLY A 97 29.57 1.32 -42.38
CA GLY A 97 29.27 1.10 -40.98
C GLY A 97 28.21 -0.01 -40.80
N ASN A 98 28.26 -0.69 -39.65
CA ASN A 98 27.23 -1.66 -39.28
C ASN A 98 25.98 -0.93 -38.75
N GLY A 99 24.79 -1.48 -38.98
CA GLY A 99 23.56 -0.97 -38.37
C GLY A 99 23.57 -1.12 -36.85
N GLY A 100 22.86 -0.22 -36.15
CA GLY A 100 22.75 -0.21 -34.69
C GLY A 100 21.71 -1.18 -34.13
N GLU A 101 21.42 -1.04 -32.84
CA GLU A 101 20.38 -1.82 -32.15
C GLU A 101 19.21 -0.93 -31.72
N ILE A 102 17.99 -1.35 -32.03
CA ILE A 102 16.75 -0.72 -31.56
C ILE A 102 15.97 -1.71 -30.70
N ILE A 103 15.67 -1.36 -29.45
CA ILE A 103 14.73 -2.11 -28.60
C ILE A 103 13.53 -1.21 -28.32
N LEU A 104 12.33 -1.67 -28.66
CA LEU A 104 11.07 -0.98 -28.39
C LEU A 104 10.20 -1.89 -27.52
N SER A 105 9.85 -1.42 -26.33
CA SER A 105 8.90 -2.09 -25.44
C SER A 105 7.77 -1.14 -25.09
N VAL A 106 6.54 -1.52 -25.44
CA VAL A 106 5.33 -0.73 -25.18
C VAL A 106 4.24 -1.60 -24.57
N GLU A 107 3.58 -1.11 -23.53
CA GLU A 107 2.41 -1.78 -22.96
C GLU A 107 1.23 -1.70 -24.00
N ASP A 108 0.65 -2.84 -24.41
CA ASP A 108 -0.35 -2.98 -25.50
C ASP A 108 -1.66 -2.25 -25.14
N ALA A 109 -2.37 -1.82 -26.17
CA ALA A 109 -3.46 -0.82 -26.19
C ALA A 109 -3.02 0.66 -26.22
N MET A 110 -1.77 0.98 -25.88
CA MET A 110 -1.28 2.37 -25.79
C MET A 110 -0.48 2.85 -27.03
N ILE A 111 -0.72 2.21 -28.19
CA ILE A 111 -0.28 2.68 -29.51
C ILE A 111 -1.47 2.71 -30.46
N ASP A 112 -1.70 3.87 -31.06
CA ASP A 112 -2.72 4.05 -32.08
C ASP A 112 -2.37 3.24 -33.34
N LYS A 113 -3.14 2.16 -33.57
CA LYS A 113 -2.97 1.25 -34.71
C LYS A 113 -3.09 2.00 -36.05
N THR A 114 -3.93 3.03 -36.14
CA THR A 114 -4.17 3.76 -37.38
C THR A 114 -2.93 4.51 -37.86
N LYS A 115 -2.05 4.88 -36.91
CA LYS A 115 -0.84 5.67 -37.15
C LYS A 115 0.40 4.82 -37.45
N LEU A 116 0.36 3.52 -37.17
CA LEU A 116 1.48 2.60 -37.42
C LEU A 116 1.84 2.43 -38.91
N ASN A 117 0.94 2.75 -39.84
CA ASN A 117 1.23 2.65 -41.28
C ASN A 117 2.36 3.59 -41.76
N LYS A 118 2.64 4.67 -41.02
CA LYS A 118 3.72 5.64 -41.32
C LYS A 118 4.93 5.47 -40.42
N PHE A 119 4.92 4.47 -39.53
CA PHE A 119 6.02 4.19 -38.61
C PHE A 119 7.13 3.43 -39.33
N LYS A 120 8.40 3.67 -38.98
CA LYS A 120 9.57 2.97 -39.54
C LYS A 120 10.64 2.71 -38.49
N LEU A 121 11.26 1.53 -38.56
CA LEU A 121 12.45 1.18 -37.79
C LEU A 121 13.55 0.79 -38.77
N ASP A 122 14.67 1.51 -38.83
CA ASP A 122 15.76 1.23 -39.79
C ASP A 122 17.06 0.91 -39.06
N VAL A 123 17.65 -0.24 -39.34
CA VAL A 123 18.97 -0.65 -38.84
C VAL A 123 19.82 -1.22 -39.97
N SER A 124 19.67 -0.71 -41.19
CA SER A 124 20.36 -1.22 -42.37
C SER A 124 21.88 -1.02 -42.27
N GLY A 125 22.68 -1.91 -42.89
CA GLY A 125 24.11 -1.71 -43.01
C GLY A 125 24.48 -0.65 -44.07
N GLY A 126 25.59 0.05 -43.86
CA GLY A 126 26.06 1.11 -44.76
C GLY A 126 26.69 0.58 -46.04
N SER A 127 26.64 1.37 -47.13
CA SER A 127 27.29 0.98 -48.38
C SER A 127 28.81 1.10 -48.31
N GLY A 128 29.54 0.17 -48.91
CA GLY A 128 30.99 0.28 -49.09
C GLY A 128 31.40 1.44 -50.00
N PHE A 129 32.59 1.98 -49.77
CA PHE A 129 33.14 3.11 -50.51
C PHE A 129 33.40 2.76 -51.98
N ASN A 130 33.02 3.67 -52.89
CA ASN A 130 33.33 3.57 -54.32
C ASN A 130 34.49 4.54 -54.66
N PRO A 131 35.75 4.06 -54.77
CA PRO A 131 36.87 4.91 -55.16
C PRO A 131 36.69 5.51 -56.55
N THR A 132 37.23 6.72 -56.73
CA THR A 132 37.23 7.41 -58.03
C THR A 132 37.94 6.56 -59.08
N ARG A 133 37.31 6.38 -60.24
CA ARG A 133 37.90 5.63 -61.37
C ARG A 133 39.19 6.31 -61.84
N VAL A 134 40.25 5.52 -61.97
CA VAL A 134 41.52 6.00 -62.54
C VAL A 134 41.56 5.74 -64.06
N PRO A 135 42.07 6.68 -64.88
CA PRO A 135 42.20 6.46 -66.33
C PRO A 135 43.37 5.50 -66.65
N GLY A 136 43.20 4.65 -67.68
CA GLY A 136 44.27 3.82 -68.24
C GLY A 136 44.48 2.48 -67.52
N ASN A 137 45.73 1.99 -67.49
CA ASN A 137 46.14 0.71 -66.87
C ASN A 137 46.66 0.89 -65.42
N ALA A 138 46.39 2.02 -64.78
CA ALA A 138 46.84 2.27 -63.40
C ALA A 138 46.01 1.45 -62.41
N THR A 139 46.67 0.78 -61.45
CA THR A 139 45.98 0.06 -60.36
C THR A 139 45.27 1.06 -59.47
N GLY A 140 43.94 1.04 -59.47
CA GLY A 140 43.11 1.86 -58.58
C GLY A 140 42.98 1.27 -57.17
N ALA A 141 42.22 1.93 -56.28
CA ALA A 141 41.90 1.37 -54.96
C ALA A 141 40.79 0.30 -55.05
N ASP A 142 40.81 -0.65 -54.12
CA ASP A 142 39.74 -1.64 -53.94
C ASP A 142 38.45 -0.98 -53.47
N GLY A 143 37.32 -1.60 -53.82
CA GLY A 143 36.03 -1.20 -53.30
C GLY A 143 35.87 -1.62 -51.84
N GLY A 144 35.18 -0.81 -51.05
CA GLY A 144 34.92 -1.14 -49.66
C GLY A 144 33.85 -2.22 -49.46
N ASN A 145 33.89 -2.94 -48.35
CA ASN A 145 32.82 -3.87 -48.00
C ASN A 145 31.55 -3.12 -47.55
N GLY A 146 30.37 -3.67 -47.80
CA GLY A 146 29.14 -3.20 -47.16
C GLY A 146 29.13 -3.56 -45.67
N GLY A 147 28.47 -2.75 -44.85
CA GLY A 147 28.28 -3.03 -43.43
C GLY A 147 27.19 -4.06 -43.15
N ASP A 148 27.26 -4.69 -41.98
CA ASP A 148 26.27 -5.66 -41.52
C ASP A 148 24.95 -4.98 -41.11
N ALA A 149 23.83 -5.67 -41.27
CA ALA A 149 22.56 -5.21 -40.74
C ALA A 149 22.55 -5.27 -39.19
N GLY A 150 21.87 -4.32 -38.56
CA GLY A 150 21.74 -4.25 -37.10
C GLY A 150 20.62 -5.12 -36.53
N HIS A 151 20.14 -4.75 -35.34
CA HIS A 151 19.18 -5.53 -34.55
C HIS A 151 17.94 -4.71 -34.17
N ILE A 152 16.75 -5.30 -34.27
CA ILE A 152 15.48 -4.75 -33.81
C ILE A 152 14.82 -5.74 -32.85
N GLN A 153 14.36 -5.27 -31.69
CA GLN A 153 13.50 -6.04 -30.79
C GLN A 153 12.24 -5.23 -30.49
N ILE A 154 11.06 -5.84 -30.64
CA ILE A 154 9.77 -5.21 -30.38
C ILE A 154 8.97 -6.08 -29.42
N TRP A 155 8.56 -5.46 -28.32
CA TRP A 155 7.79 -6.06 -27.26
C TRP A 155 6.49 -5.28 -27.08
N LEU A 156 5.35 -5.94 -27.28
CA LEU A 156 4.01 -5.38 -27.03
C LEU A 156 3.28 -6.25 -26.00
N GLY A 157 2.60 -5.68 -25.00
CA GLY A 157 1.79 -6.53 -24.11
C GLY A 157 0.66 -5.90 -23.31
N GLU A 158 -0.49 -6.57 -23.25
CA GLU A 158 -1.41 -6.59 -22.10
C GLU A 158 -2.24 -7.88 -22.13
N ASP A 159 -2.05 -8.80 -21.18
CA ASP A 159 -3.00 -9.03 -20.08
C ASP A 159 -2.24 -9.73 -18.95
N GLY A 160 -2.13 -9.08 -17.80
CA GLY A 160 -1.40 -9.56 -16.61
C GLY A 160 -2.18 -10.63 -15.86
N GLN A 161 -3.30 -11.07 -16.42
CA GLN A 161 -4.05 -12.19 -15.93
C GLN A 161 -4.02 -13.24 -17.04
N GLU A 162 -3.34 -14.37 -16.77
CA GLU A 162 -4.02 -15.61 -17.13
C GLU A 162 -5.44 -15.45 -16.60
N PRO A 163 -6.48 -15.71 -17.42
CA PRO A 163 -7.86 -15.55 -16.99
C PRO A 163 -7.98 -16.09 -15.57
N GLU A 164 -8.42 -15.26 -14.59
CA GLU A 164 -8.47 -15.60 -13.15
C GLU A 164 -8.64 -17.11 -13.00
N GLU A 165 -7.81 -17.81 -12.19
CA GLU A 165 -7.86 -19.28 -11.98
C GLU A 165 -9.23 -19.98 -12.25
N PRO A 166 -10.39 -19.44 -11.82
CA PRO A 166 -11.72 -19.87 -12.27
C PRO A 166 -11.95 -20.02 -13.79
N VAL A 167 -11.51 -19.10 -14.66
CA VAL A 167 -11.75 -19.13 -16.12
C VAL A 167 -10.91 -20.20 -16.82
N ALA A 168 -9.64 -20.38 -16.43
CA ALA A 168 -8.80 -21.47 -16.94
C ALA A 168 -9.32 -22.86 -16.47
N LYS A 169 -9.76 -22.96 -15.20
CA LYS A 169 -10.44 -24.14 -14.66
C LYS A 169 -11.75 -24.42 -15.41
N MET A 170 -12.54 -23.39 -15.69
CA MET A 170 -13.82 -23.52 -16.41
C MET A 170 -13.63 -23.95 -17.86
N PHE A 171 -12.65 -23.40 -18.57
CA PHE A 171 -12.30 -23.85 -19.93
C PHE A 171 -11.90 -25.33 -19.97
N THR A 172 -11.12 -25.78 -18.98
CA THR A 172 -10.71 -27.18 -18.84
C THR A 172 -11.93 -28.07 -18.55
N LEU A 173 -12.76 -27.70 -17.58
CA LEU A 173 -13.96 -28.42 -17.17
C LEU A 173 -14.97 -28.61 -18.33
N VAL A 174 -15.19 -27.55 -19.12
CA VAL A 174 -16.08 -27.59 -20.29
C VAL A 174 -15.55 -28.54 -21.37
N ASN A 175 -14.24 -28.55 -21.63
CA ASN A 175 -13.62 -29.46 -22.59
C ASN A 175 -13.70 -30.92 -22.16
N GLU A 176 -13.54 -31.19 -20.87
CA GLU A 176 -13.69 -32.53 -20.30
C GLU A 176 -15.13 -33.05 -20.46
N ILE A 177 -16.14 -32.22 -20.14
CA ILE A 177 -17.55 -32.57 -20.31
C ILE A 177 -17.86 -32.80 -21.81
N HIS A 178 -17.36 -31.95 -22.70
CA HIS A 178 -17.48 -32.16 -24.16
C HIS A 178 -16.89 -33.51 -24.60
N GLY A 179 -15.71 -33.88 -24.10
CA GLY A 179 -15.06 -35.15 -24.40
C GLY A 179 -15.88 -36.36 -23.93
N ILE A 180 -16.51 -36.26 -22.76
CA ILE A 180 -17.37 -37.31 -22.19
C ILE A 180 -18.65 -37.48 -23.01
N VAL A 181 -19.33 -36.38 -23.36
CA VAL A 181 -20.58 -36.38 -24.13
C VAL A 181 -20.36 -36.83 -25.59
N ALA A 182 -19.24 -36.42 -26.22
CA ALA A 182 -18.92 -36.81 -27.58
C ALA A 182 -18.67 -38.32 -27.73
N LYS A 183 -18.12 -38.97 -26.70
CA LYS A 183 -17.86 -40.43 -26.68
C LYS A 183 -19.15 -41.25 -26.54
N THR A 184 -20.19 -40.71 -25.93
CA THR A 184 -21.44 -41.41 -25.59
C THR A 184 -22.59 -41.19 -26.59
N ALA A 185 -22.54 -40.14 -27.43
CA ALA A 185 -23.63 -39.73 -28.32
C ALA A 185 -23.78 -40.46 -29.67
N LYS A 186 -23.44 -41.76 -29.76
CA LYS A 186 -23.51 -42.52 -31.04
C LYS A 186 -24.90 -43.08 -31.42
N SER A 187 -25.99 -42.78 -30.70
CA SER A 187 -27.35 -43.28 -31.00
C SER A 187 -28.28 -42.23 -31.63
N LYS A 188 -29.26 -42.68 -32.45
CA LYS A 188 -30.26 -41.83 -33.14
C LYS A 188 -31.34 -41.22 -32.22
N GLU A 189 -31.54 -41.79 -31.04
CA GLU A 189 -32.38 -41.21 -29.97
C GLU A 189 -31.48 -41.00 -28.76
N TRP A 190 -31.34 -39.75 -28.32
CA TRP A 190 -30.51 -39.43 -27.18
C TRP A 190 -31.29 -39.61 -25.88
N LYS A 191 -30.72 -40.39 -24.98
CA LYS A 191 -30.96 -40.35 -23.54
C LYS A 191 -29.60 -40.27 -22.86
N TRP A 192 -29.53 -39.53 -21.75
CA TRP A 192 -28.34 -39.57 -20.90
C TRP A 192 -28.07 -41.02 -20.49
N PRO A 193 -26.82 -41.53 -20.62
CA PRO A 193 -26.44 -42.82 -20.06
C PRO A 193 -26.84 -42.90 -18.58
N ASP A 194 -27.53 -43.97 -18.18
CA ASP A 194 -27.99 -44.17 -16.79
C ASP A 194 -26.82 -44.09 -15.79
N GLY A 195 -25.61 -44.44 -16.24
CA GLY A 195 -24.38 -44.32 -15.47
C GLY A 195 -23.98 -42.89 -15.08
N PHE A 196 -24.44 -41.83 -15.76
CA PHE A 196 -24.05 -40.46 -15.40
C PHE A 196 -24.72 -39.93 -14.14
N LYS A 197 -25.93 -40.39 -13.82
CA LYS A 197 -26.57 -40.10 -12.53
C LYS A 197 -25.90 -40.84 -11.37
N ALA A 198 -25.13 -41.89 -11.67
CA ALA A 198 -24.37 -42.67 -10.70
C ALA A 198 -22.86 -42.36 -10.72
N ASP A 199 -22.38 -41.59 -11.70
CA ASP A 199 -20.98 -41.19 -11.83
C ASP A 199 -20.74 -39.95 -10.97
N ALA A 200 -20.24 -40.18 -9.75
CA ALA A 200 -19.91 -39.12 -8.80
C ALA A 200 -18.94 -38.09 -9.38
N THR A 201 -17.99 -38.52 -10.22
CA THR A 201 -16.99 -37.62 -10.81
C THR A 201 -17.63 -36.68 -11.83
N PHE A 202 -18.56 -37.21 -12.64
CA PHE A 202 -19.31 -36.41 -13.60
C PHE A 202 -20.24 -35.41 -12.89
N LEU A 203 -20.95 -35.84 -11.85
CA LEU A 203 -21.84 -34.97 -11.07
C LEU A 203 -21.08 -33.88 -10.31
N GLU A 204 -19.91 -34.19 -9.75
CA GLU A 204 -19.03 -33.20 -9.12
C GLU A 204 -18.56 -32.15 -10.12
N LYS A 205 -18.10 -32.58 -11.31
CA LYS A 205 -17.68 -31.66 -12.38
C LYS A 205 -18.84 -30.79 -12.87
N LEU A 206 -20.03 -31.37 -13.00
CA LEU A 206 -21.22 -30.65 -13.42
C LEU A 206 -21.69 -29.65 -12.35
N ALA A 207 -21.66 -30.03 -11.07
CA ALA A 207 -21.96 -29.14 -9.95
C ALA A 207 -20.95 -27.99 -9.84
N ALA A 208 -19.67 -28.26 -10.02
CA ALA A 208 -18.63 -27.23 -10.05
C ALA A 208 -18.86 -26.22 -11.19
N LEU A 209 -19.25 -26.70 -12.38
CA LEU A 209 -19.58 -25.83 -13.52
C LEU A 209 -20.79 -24.94 -13.23
N VAL A 210 -21.84 -25.52 -12.63
CA VAL A 210 -23.06 -24.78 -12.23
C VAL A 210 -22.71 -23.69 -11.22
N THR A 211 -21.94 -23.99 -10.17
CA THR A 211 -21.54 -23.00 -9.15
C THR A 211 -20.72 -21.86 -9.76
N LEU A 212 -19.76 -22.17 -10.63
CA LEU A 212 -18.96 -21.13 -11.31
C LEU A 212 -19.79 -20.26 -12.26
N SER A 213 -20.86 -20.81 -12.86
CA SER A 213 -21.78 -20.06 -13.72
C SER A 213 -22.67 -19.06 -12.97
N THR A 214 -22.79 -19.19 -11.65
CA THR A 214 -23.60 -18.31 -10.79
C THR A 214 -22.82 -17.14 -10.18
N ASP A 215 -21.51 -17.04 -10.44
CA ASP A 215 -20.66 -15.95 -9.96
C ASP A 215 -21.08 -14.59 -10.56
N SER A 216 -21.14 -13.55 -9.72
CA SER A 216 -21.55 -12.20 -10.13
C SER A 216 -20.71 -11.56 -11.24
N LYS A 217 -19.42 -11.89 -11.35
CA LYS A 217 -18.54 -11.47 -12.46
C LYS A 217 -18.85 -12.22 -13.77
N VAL A 218 -19.62 -13.30 -13.69
CA VAL A 218 -20.02 -14.22 -14.78
C VAL A 218 -21.47 -13.98 -15.25
N ILE A 219 -22.24 -13.16 -14.54
CA ILE A 219 -23.66 -12.85 -14.81
C ILE A 219 -23.90 -12.22 -16.22
N ALA A 220 -22.84 -11.80 -16.93
CA ALA A 220 -22.93 -11.47 -18.36
C ALA A 220 -23.42 -12.64 -19.24
N VAL A 221 -23.42 -13.89 -18.72
CA VAL A 221 -24.15 -15.01 -19.30
C VAL A 221 -25.64 -14.87 -18.97
N TYR A 222 -26.31 -13.88 -19.57
CA TYR A 222 -27.61 -13.37 -19.14
C TYR A 222 -28.80 -14.38 -19.11
N THR A 223 -28.67 -15.63 -19.59
CA THR A 223 -29.82 -16.54 -19.82
C THR A 223 -29.46 -18.04 -19.86
N LEU A 224 -28.62 -18.57 -18.96
CA LEU A 224 -28.40 -20.03 -18.91
C LEU A 224 -29.65 -20.79 -18.46
N ALA A 225 -30.06 -21.80 -19.24
CA ALA A 225 -31.31 -22.55 -19.06
C ALA A 225 -31.29 -23.58 -17.90
N TRP A 226 -30.18 -23.68 -17.16
CA TRP A 226 -29.92 -24.72 -16.16
C TRP A 226 -29.20 -24.15 -14.94
N LYS A 227 -29.82 -24.28 -13.76
CA LYS A 227 -29.33 -23.73 -12.47
C LYS A 227 -28.84 -24.81 -11.51
N THR A 228 -29.13 -26.07 -11.83
CA THR A 228 -28.74 -27.24 -11.06
C THR A 228 -28.23 -28.35 -12.00
N PRO A 229 -27.46 -29.32 -11.49
CA PRO A 229 -27.12 -30.54 -12.23
C PRO A 229 -28.34 -31.31 -12.74
N ASP A 230 -29.48 -31.26 -12.05
CA ASP A 230 -30.70 -31.93 -12.50
C ASP A 230 -31.35 -31.23 -13.68
N ASP A 231 -31.31 -29.88 -13.72
CA ASP A 231 -31.76 -29.11 -14.88
C ASP A 231 -30.94 -29.50 -16.13
N ALA A 232 -29.62 -29.70 -15.97
CA ALA A 232 -28.73 -30.21 -17.03
C ALA A 232 -29.23 -31.50 -17.65
N LEU A 233 -29.55 -32.45 -16.77
CA LEU A 233 -29.83 -33.83 -17.11
C LEU A 233 -31.25 -33.96 -17.67
N ALA A 234 -32.12 -32.97 -17.41
CA ALA A 234 -33.44 -32.87 -18.03
C ALA A 234 -33.41 -32.30 -19.47
N MET A 235 -32.31 -31.67 -19.89
CA MET A 235 -32.20 -31.05 -21.22
C MET A 235 -32.01 -32.09 -22.35
N SER A 236 -32.49 -31.72 -23.55
CA SER A 236 -32.14 -32.45 -24.77
C SER A 236 -30.64 -32.29 -25.08
N LEU A 237 -30.03 -33.29 -25.74
CA LEU A 237 -28.61 -33.22 -26.15
C LEU A 237 -28.29 -31.97 -26.96
N ALA A 238 -29.20 -31.59 -27.85
CA ALA A 238 -29.03 -30.43 -28.72
C ALA A 238 -28.94 -29.16 -27.87
N ASN A 239 -29.87 -28.97 -26.94
CA ASN A 239 -29.87 -27.80 -26.06
C ASN A 239 -28.66 -27.82 -25.13
N PHE A 240 -28.34 -28.97 -24.53
CA PHE A 240 -27.17 -29.12 -23.66
C PHE A 240 -25.86 -28.78 -24.39
N LYS A 241 -25.65 -29.30 -25.61
CA LYS A 241 -24.45 -28.99 -26.42
C LYS A 241 -24.38 -27.53 -26.83
N THR A 242 -25.51 -26.92 -27.21
CA THR A 242 -25.58 -25.50 -27.56
C THR A 242 -25.21 -24.65 -26.35
N THR A 243 -25.83 -24.89 -25.20
CA THR A 243 -25.56 -24.16 -23.97
C THR A 243 -24.12 -24.36 -23.47
N LEU A 244 -23.60 -25.58 -23.52
CA LEU A 244 -22.20 -25.86 -23.17
C LEU A 244 -21.21 -25.19 -24.15
N SER A 245 -21.56 -25.08 -25.43
CA SER A 245 -20.77 -24.36 -26.43
C SER A 245 -20.83 -22.84 -26.27
N GLU A 246 -21.96 -22.29 -25.83
CA GLU A 246 -22.11 -20.86 -25.50
C GLU A 246 -21.26 -20.51 -24.27
N ILE A 247 -21.32 -21.33 -23.22
CA ILE A 247 -20.41 -21.27 -22.06
C ILE A 247 -18.95 -21.34 -22.56
N HIS A 248 -18.63 -22.34 -23.39
CA HIS A 248 -17.29 -22.47 -23.96
C HIS A 248 -16.84 -21.22 -24.70
N MET A 249 -17.71 -20.57 -25.51
CA MET A 249 -17.38 -19.39 -26.30
C MET A 249 -17.22 -18.13 -25.46
N LEU A 250 -17.94 -18.02 -24.35
CA LEU A 250 -17.83 -16.90 -23.41
C LEU A 250 -16.55 -16.98 -22.57
N PHE A 251 -16.15 -18.19 -22.16
CA PHE A 251 -14.94 -18.43 -21.37
C PHE A 251 -13.72 -18.83 -22.18
N LYS A 252 -13.87 -18.96 -23.49
CA LYS A 252 -12.71 -19.05 -24.38
C LYS A 252 -11.93 -17.76 -24.14
N PRO A 253 -10.67 -17.82 -23.66
CA PRO A 253 -9.85 -16.62 -23.60
C PRO A 253 -9.97 -15.97 -24.97
N LYS A 254 -10.35 -14.69 -25.02
CA LYS A 254 -10.57 -13.99 -26.28
C LYS A 254 -9.31 -14.19 -27.12
N LYS A 255 -9.33 -15.19 -28.01
CA LYS A 255 -8.40 -15.24 -29.11
C LYS A 255 -8.83 -14.05 -29.91
N VAL A 256 -8.10 -12.95 -29.73
CA VAL A 256 -8.08 -11.82 -30.64
C VAL A 256 -8.07 -12.45 -32.02
N THR A 257 -9.23 -12.41 -32.68
CA THR A 257 -9.37 -12.93 -34.03
C THR A 257 -8.35 -12.18 -34.86
N VAL A 258 -7.61 -12.92 -35.67
CA VAL A 258 -6.46 -12.47 -36.49
C VAL A 258 -6.76 -11.16 -37.26
N ALA A 259 -8.03 -10.82 -37.51
CA ALA A 259 -8.45 -9.60 -38.18
C ALA A 259 -8.48 -8.31 -37.33
N ALA A 260 -8.56 -8.35 -36.00
CA ALA A 260 -8.83 -7.14 -35.20
C ALA A 260 -7.58 -6.40 -34.67
N ASN A 261 -6.43 -7.06 -34.46
CA ASN A 261 -5.29 -6.47 -33.72
C ASN A 261 -3.91 -6.91 -34.24
N ASP A 262 -3.61 -6.66 -35.52
CA ASP A 262 -2.28 -6.89 -36.14
C ASP A 262 -1.33 -5.67 -35.97
N ARG A 263 -1.23 -5.10 -34.77
CA ARG A 263 -0.23 -4.04 -34.47
C ARG A 263 1.19 -4.58 -34.68
N LEU A 264 1.43 -5.83 -34.27
CA LEU A 264 2.74 -6.46 -34.42
C LEU A 264 3.10 -6.68 -35.90
N GLY A 265 2.18 -7.18 -36.74
CA GLY A 265 2.45 -7.32 -38.18
C GLY A 265 2.55 -5.97 -38.91
N LEU A 266 1.88 -4.91 -38.43
CA LEU A 266 2.12 -3.55 -38.92
C LEU A 266 3.54 -3.06 -38.57
N LEU A 267 3.99 -3.30 -37.34
CA LEU A 267 5.34 -2.98 -36.89
C LEU A 267 6.40 -3.81 -37.63
N GLU A 268 6.15 -5.10 -37.88
CA GLU A 268 7.02 -5.96 -38.69
C GLU A 268 7.22 -5.38 -40.09
N ARG A 269 6.12 -4.99 -40.77
CA ARG A 269 6.17 -4.34 -42.10
C ARG A 269 6.85 -2.97 -42.08
N SER A 270 6.96 -2.37 -40.90
CA SER A 270 7.61 -1.07 -40.69
C SER A 270 9.12 -1.20 -40.47
N THR A 271 9.67 -2.41 -40.34
CA THR A 271 11.11 -2.62 -40.15
C THR A 271 11.87 -2.64 -41.48
N ILE A 272 13.02 -1.95 -41.51
CA ILE A 272 14.01 -1.94 -42.58
C ILE A 272 15.28 -2.54 -41.99
N TRP A 273 15.63 -3.71 -42.50
CA TRP A 273 16.72 -4.51 -41.99
C TRP A 273 17.37 -5.23 -43.17
N ARG A 274 18.41 -4.59 -43.73
CA ARG A 274 19.10 -5.06 -44.93
C ARG A 274 20.60 -4.83 -44.77
N ARG A 275 21.40 -5.72 -45.36
CA ARG A 275 22.84 -5.54 -45.46
C ARG A 275 23.23 -4.32 -46.29
N GLY A 276 24.40 -3.79 -46.02
CA GLY A 276 25.08 -2.81 -46.86
C GLY A 276 25.53 -3.40 -48.19
N SER A 277 25.41 -2.63 -49.26
CA SER A 277 25.92 -3.00 -50.58
C SER A 277 27.43 -2.80 -50.66
N TYR A 278 28.14 -3.65 -51.41
CA TYR A 278 29.57 -3.49 -51.65
C TYR A 278 29.91 -2.26 -52.50
N GLY A 279 31.11 -1.72 -52.29
CA GLY A 279 31.74 -0.72 -53.14
C GLY A 279 32.44 -1.36 -54.33
N LYS A 280 32.36 -0.71 -55.50
CA LYS A 280 32.99 -1.15 -56.76
C LYS A 280 34.42 -0.63 -56.83
N GLY A 281 35.37 -1.50 -57.18
CA GLY A 281 36.77 -1.11 -57.36
C GLY A 281 36.98 -0.14 -58.53
N ALA A 282 38.11 0.57 -58.53
CA ALA A 282 38.39 1.65 -59.50
C ALA A 282 38.79 1.20 -60.94
N ARG A 283 38.48 -0.06 -61.33
CA ARG A 283 38.78 -0.77 -62.62
C ARG A 283 40.21 -1.34 -62.72
N GLY A 284 40.37 -2.57 -63.23
CA GLY A 284 41.67 -3.30 -63.35
C GLY A 284 41.67 -4.65 -62.62
N ASP A 285 42.86 -5.18 -62.25
CA ASP A 285 43.06 -6.39 -61.42
C ASP A 285 42.64 -6.22 -59.94
N THR A 286 41.81 -5.21 -59.64
CA THR A 286 41.35 -4.87 -58.29
C THR A 286 40.04 -5.56 -57.97
N THR A 287 39.81 -5.80 -56.68
CA THR A 287 38.63 -6.54 -56.24
C THR A 287 37.51 -5.60 -55.79
N ASP A 288 36.28 -5.90 -56.22
CA ASP A 288 35.10 -5.32 -55.61
C ASP A 288 35.03 -5.75 -54.13
N GLY A 289 34.47 -4.88 -53.29
CA GLY A 289 34.20 -5.24 -51.90
C GLY A 289 33.18 -6.39 -51.80
N LYS A 290 33.03 -6.93 -50.60
CA LYS A 290 31.97 -7.89 -50.27
C LYS A 290 30.73 -7.15 -49.80
N ASN A 291 29.55 -7.67 -50.09
CA ASN A 291 28.35 -7.20 -49.40
C ASN A 291 28.50 -7.46 -47.90
N GLY A 292 27.85 -6.64 -47.08
CA GLY A 292 27.69 -6.97 -45.68
C GLY A 292 26.92 -8.27 -45.48
N THR A 293 26.88 -8.75 -44.25
CA THR A 293 26.09 -9.91 -43.90
C THR A 293 24.63 -9.50 -43.81
N ASP A 294 23.73 -10.26 -44.46
CA ASP A 294 22.31 -10.17 -44.13
C ASP A 294 22.18 -10.49 -42.65
N GLY A 295 21.37 -9.73 -41.91
CA GLY A 295 21.09 -10.14 -40.55
C GLY A 295 20.41 -11.53 -40.54
N VAL A 296 20.62 -12.28 -39.47
CA VAL A 296 19.94 -13.58 -39.24
C VAL A 296 18.52 -13.31 -38.74
N LYS A 297 17.51 -14.13 -39.05
CA LYS A 297 16.10 -13.88 -38.62
C LYS A 297 15.93 -13.61 -37.11
N ASP A 298 16.91 -13.98 -36.29
CA ASP A 298 17.06 -13.65 -34.87
C ASP A 298 17.35 -12.16 -34.58
N GLY A 299 17.68 -11.37 -35.60
CA GLY A 299 17.90 -9.92 -35.53
C GLY A 299 16.62 -9.10 -35.50
N ILE A 300 15.46 -9.74 -35.71
CA ILE A 300 14.14 -9.15 -35.45
C ILE A 300 13.41 -10.05 -34.45
N VAL A 301 13.45 -9.68 -33.16
CA VAL A 301 12.69 -10.39 -32.12
C VAL A 301 11.38 -9.66 -31.88
N MET A 302 10.27 -10.30 -32.23
CA MET A 302 8.93 -9.76 -32.02
C MET A 302 8.14 -10.72 -31.12
N ALA A 303 7.71 -10.24 -29.97
CA ALA A 303 6.76 -11.01 -29.16
C ALA A 303 5.55 -10.17 -28.76
N LYS A 304 4.38 -10.80 -28.92
CA LYS A 304 3.10 -10.34 -28.42
C LYS A 304 2.83 -11.06 -27.10
N TRP A 305 2.27 -10.36 -26.13
CA TRP A 305 1.86 -10.94 -24.84
C TRP A 305 3.05 -11.46 -24.03
N ILE A 306 3.92 -10.55 -23.58
CA ILE A 306 4.89 -10.91 -22.55
C ILE A 306 4.10 -11.23 -21.27
N THR A 307 3.95 -12.52 -20.97
CA THR A 307 3.50 -12.98 -19.66
C THR A 307 4.70 -13.11 -18.73
N ALA A 308 4.49 -13.03 -17.41
CA ALA A 308 5.52 -13.24 -16.39
C ALA A 308 6.44 -14.44 -16.69
N ASN A 309 5.86 -15.58 -17.10
CA ASN A 309 6.58 -16.82 -17.42
C ASN A 309 7.44 -16.73 -18.68
N THR A 310 7.07 -15.87 -19.64
CA THR A 310 7.87 -15.65 -20.85
C THR A 310 8.95 -14.58 -20.65
N THR A 311 8.71 -13.60 -19.77
CA THR A 311 9.65 -12.51 -19.45
C THR A 311 10.94 -13.05 -18.86
N VAL A 312 10.86 -14.02 -17.94
CA VAL A 312 12.03 -14.55 -17.22
C VAL A 312 13.07 -15.19 -18.14
N ASN A 313 12.66 -15.62 -19.33
CA ASN A 313 13.55 -16.25 -20.32
C ASN A 313 14.12 -15.25 -21.35
N LYS A 314 13.96 -13.94 -21.15
CA LYS A 314 14.45 -12.90 -22.06
C LYS A 314 15.76 -12.28 -21.57
N LYS A 315 16.53 -11.73 -22.50
CA LYS A 315 17.80 -11.04 -22.23
C LYS A 315 17.64 -9.50 -22.22
N THR A 316 16.49 -9.01 -21.79
CA THR A 316 16.11 -7.59 -21.87
C THR A 316 15.67 -7.09 -20.51
N CYS A 317 16.16 -5.92 -20.10
CA CYS A 317 15.80 -5.25 -18.85
C CYS A 317 14.54 -4.40 -19.05
N PHE A 318 13.36 -4.99 -18.81
CA PHE A 318 12.07 -4.34 -19.08
C PHE A 318 11.69 -3.22 -18.10
N ALA A 319 12.30 -3.19 -16.91
CA ALA A 319 11.98 -2.23 -15.86
C ALA A 319 13.26 -1.67 -15.24
N HIS A 320 13.31 -0.36 -15.05
CA HIS A 320 14.43 0.28 -14.36
C HIS A 320 14.07 0.49 -12.89
N PRO A 321 14.87 0.02 -11.91
CA PRO A 321 14.55 0.15 -10.48
C PRO A 321 14.23 1.58 -10.06
N SER A 322 15.06 2.56 -10.46
CA SER A 322 14.83 3.97 -10.12
C SER A 322 13.57 4.56 -10.75
N GLN A 323 13.18 4.14 -11.95
CA GLN A 323 11.95 4.61 -12.60
C GLN A 323 10.72 4.01 -11.92
N CYS A 324 10.78 2.73 -11.57
CA CYS A 324 9.76 2.06 -10.77
C CYS A 324 9.62 2.69 -9.37
N GLN A 325 10.72 3.10 -8.74
CA GLN A 325 10.68 3.84 -7.48
C GLN A 325 10.01 5.22 -7.66
N MET A 326 10.33 5.95 -8.74
CA MET A 326 9.67 7.23 -9.04
C MET A 326 8.14 7.10 -9.22
N LEU A 327 7.67 6.00 -9.81
CA LEU A 327 6.23 5.70 -9.90
C LEU A 327 5.62 5.40 -8.53
N LEU A 328 6.31 4.61 -7.71
CA LEU A 328 5.86 4.32 -6.34
C LEU A 328 5.78 5.61 -5.51
N ASP A 329 6.77 6.50 -5.64
CA ASP A 329 6.78 7.81 -4.99
C ASP A 329 5.59 8.66 -5.45
N LYS A 330 5.31 8.70 -6.76
CA LYS A 330 4.11 9.36 -7.32
C LYS A 330 2.80 8.81 -6.72
N ALA A 331 2.67 7.49 -6.64
CA ALA A 331 1.51 6.86 -6.05
C ALA A 331 1.35 7.21 -4.56
N ASN A 332 2.45 7.25 -3.80
CA ASN A 332 2.46 7.67 -2.40
C ASN A 332 1.94 9.11 -2.24
N VAL A 333 2.42 10.04 -3.07
CA VAL A 333 2.00 11.45 -3.05
C VAL A 333 0.51 11.59 -3.34
N LEU A 334 0.02 10.92 -4.38
CA LEU A 334 -1.38 10.95 -4.77
C LEU A 334 -2.29 10.35 -3.69
N TYR A 335 -1.85 9.28 -3.03
CA TYR A 335 -2.57 8.70 -1.90
C TYR A 335 -2.62 9.65 -0.70
N PHE A 336 -1.51 10.33 -0.40
CA PHE A 336 -1.43 11.34 0.66
C PHE A 336 -2.44 12.49 0.48
N LEU A 337 -2.62 12.99 -0.75
CA LEU A 337 -3.57 14.09 -1.00
C LEU A 337 -5.01 13.73 -0.59
N GLY A 338 -5.34 12.44 -0.48
CA GLY A 338 -6.56 11.95 0.15
C GLY A 338 -7.87 12.24 -0.60
N THR A 339 -7.80 12.91 -1.77
CA THR A 339 -8.98 13.16 -2.60
C THR A 339 -9.40 11.88 -3.33
N SER A 340 -10.69 11.68 -3.61
CA SER A 340 -11.15 10.46 -4.31
C SER A 340 -10.47 10.28 -5.68
N ARG A 341 -10.17 11.38 -6.38
CA ARG A 341 -9.47 11.37 -7.67
C ARG A 341 -7.99 11.00 -7.51
N SER A 342 -7.30 11.57 -6.53
CA SER A 342 -5.88 11.26 -6.30
C SER A 342 -5.70 9.83 -5.80
N ILE A 343 -6.57 9.33 -4.92
CA ILE A 343 -6.57 7.93 -4.48
C ILE A 343 -6.81 6.98 -5.67
N ALA A 344 -7.77 7.29 -6.54
CA ALA A 344 -8.02 6.46 -7.74
C ALA A 344 -6.81 6.42 -8.67
N THR A 345 -6.14 7.57 -8.87
CA THR A 345 -4.94 7.67 -9.70
C THR A 345 -3.75 6.92 -9.08
N SER A 346 -3.57 7.05 -7.76
CA SER A 346 -2.58 6.27 -7.00
C SER A 346 -2.77 4.76 -7.22
N LYS A 347 -4.01 4.29 -7.08
CA LYS A 347 -4.35 2.88 -7.30
C LYS A 347 -4.01 2.41 -8.72
N GLN A 348 -4.31 3.21 -9.75
CA GLN A 348 -3.97 2.89 -11.13
C GLN A 348 -2.45 2.74 -11.34
N ILE A 349 -1.65 3.65 -10.77
CA ILE A 349 -0.18 3.57 -10.84
C ILE A 349 0.33 2.31 -10.16
N LEU A 350 -0.20 1.98 -8.98
CA LEU A 350 0.20 0.78 -8.23
C LEU A 350 -0.14 -0.51 -8.97
N GLU A 351 -1.34 -0.61 -9.55
CA GLU A 351 -1.76 -1.75 -10.36
C GLU A 351 -0.86 -1.92 -11.60
N ALA A 352 -0.52 -0.82 -12.28
CA ALA A 352 0.41 -0.84 -13.41
C ALA A 352 1.81 -1.29 -12.99
N LEU A 353 2.31 -0.80 -11.86
CA LEU A 353 3.62 -1.14 -11.32
C LEU A 353 3.70 -2.62 -10.90
N GLU A 354 2.68 -3.15 -10.22
CA GLU A 354 2.58 -4.57 -9.87
C GLU A 354 2.58 -5.45 -11.11
N LYS A 355 1.81 -5.08 -12.14
CA LYS A 355 1.76 -5.78 -13.41
C LYS A 355 3.11 -5.78 -14.13
N ARG A 356 3.78 -4.63 -14.18
CA ARG A 356 5.13 -4.48 -14.75
C ARG A 356 6.16 -5.37 -14.07
N LEU A 357 6.02 -5.58 -12.76
CA LEU A 357 6.97 -6.35 -11.92
C LEU A 357 6.53 -7.79 -11.65
N GLN A 358 5.45 -8.26 -12.29
CA GLN A 358 4.89 -9.60 -12.08
C GLN A 358 5.88 -10.74 -12.43
N PHE A 359 6.85 -10.49 -13.32
CA PHE A 359 7.86 -11.49 -13.70
C PHE A 359 8.77 -11.93 -12.55
N LEU A 360 8.79 -11.20 -11.44
CA LEU A 360 9.53 -11.55 -10.23
C LEU A 360 8.87 -12.70 -9.44
N GLY A 361 7.66 -13.14 -9.81
CA GLY A 361 6.95 -14.23 -9.12
C GLY A 361 6.48 -13.82 -7.71
N GLY A 362 6.27 -14.78 -6.81
CA GLY A 362 5.99 -14.55 -5.40
C GLY A 362 7.23 -14.20 -4.56
N PRO A 363 7.07 -13.93 -3.25
CA PRO A 363 8.17 -13.65 -2.32
C PRO A 363 9.20 -14.79 -2.20
N GLN A 364 8.74 -16.03 -2.38
CA GLN A 364 9.58 -17.24 -2.26
C GLN A 364 10.15 -17.72 -3.61
N ASP A 365 9.71 -17.14 -4.73
CA ASP A 365 10.20 -17.50 -6.05
C ASP A 365 11.55 -16.84 -6.29
N SER A 366 12.57 -17.61 -6.67
CA SER A 366 13.85 -17.07 -7.12
C SER A 366 13.91 -17.04 -8.64
N ILE A 367 14.38 -15.92 -9.19
CA ILE A 367 14.70 -15.81 -10.62
C ILE A 367 16.21 -15.75 -10.88
N ALA A 368 17.04 -16.03 -9.88
CA ALA A 368 18.50 -15.88 -9.96
C ALA A 368 19.14 -16.71 -11.09
N ASP A 369 18.55 -17.86 -11.45
CA ASP A 369 19.01 -18.75 -12.51
C ASP A 369 18.42 -18.42 -13.90
N LYS A 370 17.54 -17.41 -13.99
CA LYS A 370 16.81 -17.07 -15.23
C LYS A 370 17.59 -16.09 -16.09
N MET A 371 17.34 -16.12 -17.40
CA MET A 371 18.01 -15.25 -18.38
C MET A 371 17.81 -13.77 -18.09
N ILE A 372 16.65 -13.38 -17.53
CA ILE A 372 16.39 -11.99 -17.18
C ILE A 372 17.29 -11.50 -16.03
N ALA A 373 17.60 -12.34 -15.04
CA ALA A 373 18.49 -11.96 -13.95
C ALA A 373 19.91 -11.75 -14.47
N ILE A 374 20.37 -12.63 -15.36
CA ILE A 374 21.67 -12.47 -16.04
C ILE A 374 21.70 -11.18 -16.87
N ALA A 375 20.59 -10.83 -17.52
CA ALA A 375 20.48 -9.59 -18.28
C ALA A 375 20.61 -8.36 -17.38
N TYR A 376 19.94 -8.36 -16.22
CA TYR A 376 20.10 -7.30 -15.23
C TYR A 376 21.52 -7.23 -14.69
N GLU A 377 22.12 -8.35 -14.26
CA GLU A 377 23.52 -8.41 -13.77
C GLU A 377 24.50 -7.82 -14.80
N SER A 378 24.30 -8.14 -16.08
CA SER A 378 25.15 -7.65 -17.18
C SER A 378 24.94 -6.17 -17.50
N ALA A 379 23.77 -5.62 -17.15
CA ALA A 379 23.38 -4.25 -17.46
C ALA A 379 23.54 -3.29 -16.27
N GLU A 380 23.87 -3.75 -15.06
CA GLU A 380 23.93 -2.92 -13.84
C GLU A 380 24.79 -1.66 -14.02
N ASP A 381 25.96 -1.75 -14.66
CA ASP A 381 26.82 -0.58 -14.89
C ASP A 381 26.19 0.42 -15.89
N GLN A 382 25.49 -0.08 -16.92
CA GLN A 382 24.81 0.74 -17.94
C GLN A 382 23.51 1.36 -17.40
N LEU A 383 22.88 0.69 -16.46
CA LEU A 383 21.71 1.16 -15.71
C LEU A 383 22.12 1.98 -14.47
N PHE A 384 23.42 2.18 -14.25
CA PHE A 384 23.94 2.97 -13.15
C PHE A 384 23.53 2.47 -11.75
N ILE A 385 23.50 1.13 -11.58
CA ILE A 385 23.14 0.42 -10.35
C ILE A 385 24.42 -0.07 -9.67
N HIS A 386 24.61 0.27 -8.39
CA HIS A 386 25.78 -0.19 -7.64
C HIS A 386 25.68 -1.70 -7.36
N LYS A 387 26.68 -2.45 -7.82
CA LYS A 387 26.86 -3.85 -7.46
C LYS A 387 27.08 -3.92 -5.96
N THR A 388 26.19 -4.59 -5.22
CA THR A 388 26.54 -4.97 -3.84
C THR A 388 27.83 -5.78 -3.87
N PRO A 389 28.79 -5.53 -2.98
CA PRO A 389 30.00 -6.34 -2.89
C PRO A 389 29.57 -7.80 -2.69
N SER A 390 29.86 -8.62 -3.71
CA SER A 390 29.72 -10.06 -3.59
C SER A 390 30.81 -10.52 -2.60
N PRO A 391 30.51 -11.32 -1.57
CA PRO A 391 31.56 -11.94 -0.77
C PRO A 391 32.53 -12.65 -1.71
N GLU A 392 33.84 -12.52 -1.43
CA GLU A 392 34.98 -12.90 -2.29
C GLU A 392 34.64 -14.03 -3.29
N SER A 393 34.62 -13.68 -4.58
CA SER A 393 34.36 -14.60 -5.66
C SER A 393 35.42 -15.69 -5.69
N ASN A 394 35.03 -16.95 -5.51
CA ASN A 394 35.91 -18.07 -5.84
C ASN A 394 35.66 -18.47 -7.30
N GLU A 395 36.18 -17.70 -8.25
CA GLU A 395 35.97 -17.88 -9.71
C GLU A 395 36.29 -19.29 -10.24
N GLN A 396 36.96 -20.13 -9.45
CA GLN A 396 37.34 -21.50 -9.80
C GLN A 396 36.25 -22.55 -9.61
N ASP A 397 35.10 -22.21 -9.01
CA ASP A 397 33.98 -23.15 -8.79
C ASP A 397 32.77 -22.82 -9.69
N ALA A 398 32.54 -23.57 -10.77
CA ALA A 398 31.43 -23.31 -11.69
C ALA A 398 30.03 -23.38 -11.04
N ASP A 399 29.92 -23.95 -9.83
CA ASP A 399 28.66 -24.09 -9.09
C ASP A 399 28.54 -23.13 -7.89
N TRP A 400 29.54 -22.30 -7.55
CA TRP A 400 29.44 -21.38 -6.40
C TRP A 400 28.33 -20.34 -6.57
N LYS A 401 28.06 -19.90 -7.82
CA LYS A 401 26.93 -19.01 -8.13
C LYS A 401 25.57 -19.69 -7.93
N LYS A 402 25.44 -20.99 -8.21
CA LYS A 402 24.22 -21.77 -7.94
C LYS A 402 24.01 -22.00 -6.44
N ALA A 403 25.09 -22.16 -5.67
CA ALA A 403 25.04 -22.41 -4.24
C ALA A 403 24.53 -21.20 -3.42
N GLN A 404 24.66 -19.96 -3.92
CA GLN A 404 24.22 -18.77 -3.19
C GLN A 404 22.76 -18.35 -3.48
N ASN A 405 22.15 -18.74 -4.61
CA ASN A 405 20.79 -18.32 -5.00
C ASN A 405 20.55 -16.80 -4.84
N LYS A 406 21.58 -15.98 -5.09
CA LYS A 406 21.54 -14.52 -4.86
C LYS A 406 21.20 -13.81 -6.15
N GLU A 407 20.06 -13.15 -6.16
CA GLU A 407 19.64 -12.29 -7.26
C GLU A 407 20.52 -11.04 -7.39
N PRO A 408 20.68 -10.47 -8.60
CA PRO A 408 21.39 -9.21 -8.83
C PRO A 408 20.81 -8.03 -8.01
N ALA A 409 21.60 -6.98 -7.80
CA ALA A 409 21.17 -5.81 -7.03
C ALA A 409 19.94 -5.14 -7.65
N ALA A 410 19.90 -5.03 -8.98
CA ALA A 410 18.76 -4.50 -9.71
C ALA A 410 17.47 -5.29 -9.43
N VAL A 411 17.55 -6.63 -9.47
CA VAL A 411 16.39 -7.52 -9.25
C VAL A 411 15.89 -7.41 -7.82
N ARG A 412 16.79 -7.37 -6.83
CA ARG A 412 16.41 -7.20 -5.42
C ARG A 412 15.73 -5.85 -5.16
N GLN A 413 16.21 -4.77 -5.79
CA GLN A 413 15.54 -3.46 -5.70
C GLN A 413 14.13 -3.50 -6.31
N LEU A 414 13.95 -4.13 -7.48
CA LEU A 414 12.63 -4.30 -8.09
C LEU A 414 11.67 -5.11 -7.21
N ARG A 415 12.16 -6.15 -6.52
CA ARG A 415 11.34 -6.91 -5.54
C ARG A 415 10.88 -6.03 -4.39
N ILE A 416 11.79 -5.25 -3.80
CA ILE A 416 11.45 -4.32 -2.71
C ILE A 416 10.36 -3.34 -3.15
N ILE A 417 10.47 -2.80 -4.36
CA ILE A 417 9.50 -1.86 -4.94
C ILE A 417 8.14 -2.53 -5.15
N ARG A 418 8.11 -3.73 -5.76
CA ARG A 418 6.87 -4.51 -5.94
C ARG A 418 6.20 -4.79 -4.60
N ASP A 419 6.95 -5.26 -3.61
CA ASP A 419 6.41 -5.57 -2.31
C ASP A 419 5.85 -4.32 -1.61
N GLU A 420 6.46 -3.15 -1.84
CA GLU A 420 5.96 -1.87 -1.36
C GLU A 420 4.71 -1.39 -2.08
N ALA A 421 4.67 -1.50 -3.40
CA ALA A 421 3.49 -1.22 -4.20
C ALA A 421 2.29 -2.07 -3.75
N SER A 422 2.52 -3.37 -3.51
CA SER A 422 1.49 -4.27 -2.98
C SER A 422 1.10 -3.99 -1.53
N ARG A 423 2.01 -3.48 -0.70
CA ARG A 423 1.62 -2.98 0.64
C ARG A 423 0.71 -1.76 0.50
N LEU A 424 1.07 -0.79 -0.33
CA LEU A 424 0.30 0.45 -0.50
C LEU A 424 -1.07 0.19 -1.14
N SER A 425 -1.14 -0.66 -2.17
CA SER A 425 -2.39 -1.05 -2.84
C SER A 425 -3.36 -1.71 -1.86
N ARG A 426 -2.84 -2.59 -0.98
CA ARG A 426 -3.63 -3.20 0.10
C ARG A 426 -4.05 -2.20 1.17
N GLN A 427 -3.21 -1.23 1.53
CA GLN A 427 -3.57 -0.16 2.48
C GLN A 427 -4.72 0.70 1.94
N ILE A 428 -4.65 1.10 0.67
CA ILE A 428 -5.73 1.81 -0.03
C ILE A 428 -7.01 0.96 -0.09
N GLY A 429 -6.88 -0.32 -0.47
CA GLY A 429 -8.00 -1.27 -0.48
C GLY A 429 -8.61 -1.54 0.90
N SER A 430 -7.86 -1.23 1.95
CA SER A 430 -8.31 -1.28 3.33
C SER A 430 -9.00 0.02 3.77
N GLY A 431 -8.95 1.10 2.99
CA GLY A 431 -9.63 2.35 3.35
C GLY A 431 -8.96 3.16 4.45
N PHE A 432 -7.68 2.89 4.77
CA PHE A 432 -6.88 3.83 5.58
C PHE A 432 -6.58 5.09 4.81
N ASP A 433 -6.29 6.15 5.55
CA ASP A 433 -5.53 7.25 4.99
C ASP A 433 -4.05 6.84 4.80
N PHE A 434 -3.28 7.72 4.17
CA PHE A 434 -1.87 7.50 3.90
C PHE A 434 -1.02 7.16 5.13
N HIS A 435 -1.44 7.61 6.33
CA HIS A 435 -0.71 7.44 7.58
C HIS A 435 -1.03 6.13 8.31
N GLY A 436 -1.97 5.33 7.79
CA GLY A 436 -2.26 3.98 8.27
C GLY A 436 -3.37 3.93 9.34
N PRO A 437 -3.35 2.95 10.26
CA PRO A 437 -4.39 2.75 11.27
C PRO A 437 -4.51 3.93 12.25
N ASP A 438 -3.38 4.58 12.53
CA ASP A 438 -3.30 5.78 13.36
C ASP A 438 -3.74 7.04 12.59
N GLY A 439 -4.07 6.91 11.32
CA GLY A 439 -4.68 7.96 10.51
C GLY A 439 -5.95 8.51 11.14
N ASP A 440 -6.80 7.68 11.72
CA ASP A 440 -8.01 8.20 12.38
C ASP A 440 -7.72 8.83 13.77
N ILE A 441 -6.48 8.78 14.26
CA ILE A 441 -6.08 9.36 15.54
C ILE A 441 -5.79 10.85 15.39
N ILE A 442 -6.59 11.66 16.06
CA ILE A 442 -6.40 13.09 16.22
C ILE A 442 -5.22 13.34 17.14
N PRO A 443 -4.32 14.25 16.75
CA PRO A 443 -3.15 14.54 17.57
C PRO A 443 -3.51 15.39 18.80
N ASN A 444 -2.72 15.28 19.87
CA ASN A 444 -3.04 15.93 21.17
C ASN A 444 -2.84 17.45 21.21
N LEU A 445 -2.16 18.05 20.23
CA LEU A 445 -1.84 19.48 20.26
C LEU A 445 -2.88 20.31 19.53
N SER A 446 -3.03 21.57 19.94
CA SER A 446 -3.94 22.51 19.28
C SER A 446 -3.52 22.77 17.82
N PHE A 447 -4.49 23.22 17.01
CA PHE A 447 -4.22 23.63 15.63
C PHE A 447 -3.06 24.62 15.53
N GLN A 448 -3.08 25.66 16.38
CA GLN A 448 -2.05 26.72 16.38
C GLN A 448 -0.66 26.14 16.66
N THR A 449 -0.56 25.19 17.59
CA THR A 449 0.71 24.52 17.89
C THR A 449 1.22 23.70 16.71
N TYR A 450 0.33 23.05 15.95
CA TYR A 450 0.73 22.37 14.71
C TYR A 450 1.09 23.34 13.60
N GLU A 451 0.38 24.46 13.46
CA GLU A 451 0.64 25.51 12.47
C GLU A 451 2.03 26.12 12.65
N ASP A 452 2.41 26.43 13.89
CA ASP A 452 3.74 26.95 14.22
C ASP A 452 4.85 25.96 13.86
N ASN A 453 4.65 24.68 14.18
CA ASN A 453 5.60 23.63 13.84
C ASN A 453 5.66 23.39 12.33
N LEU A 454 4.51 23.36 11.66
CA LEU A 454 4.38 23.13 10.22
C LEU A 454 5.21 24.14 9.42
N THR A 455 5.23 25.41 9.82
CA THR A 455 6.09 26.44 9.21
C THR A 455 7.55 26.00 9.15
N ARG A 456 8.09 25.45 10.26
CA ARG A 456 9.49 24.98 10.33
C ARG A 456 9.74 23.77 9.43
N PHE A 457 8.77 22.87 9.30
CA PHE A 457 8.90 21.71 8.42
C PHE A 457 8.83 22.11 6.94
N ILE A 458 7.97 23.06 6.57
CA ILE A 458 7.91 23.60 5.20
C ILE A 458 9.19 24.35 4.85
N GLU A 459 9.76 25.13 5.77
CA GLU A 459 11.07 25.77 5.58
C GLU A 459 12.19 24.73 5.36
N HIS A 460 12.16 23.62 6.10
CA HIS A 460 13.12 22.53 5.93
C HIS A 460 12.95 21.85 4.57
N ALA A 461 11.72 21.56 4.14
CA ALA A 461 11.42 21.01 2.82
C ALA A 461 11.87 21.96 1.70
N THR A 462 11.66 23.27 1.85
CA THR A 462 12.09 24.30 0.89
C THR A 462 13.62 24.32 0.72
N LYS A 463 14.35 24.18 1.84
CA LYS A 463 15.82 24.09 1.80
C LYS A 463 16.28 22.81 1.10
N ALA A 464 15.68 21.66 1.40
CA ALA A 464 16.00 20.40 0.74
C ALA A 464 15.70 20.44 -0.77
N GLU A 465 14.59 21.07 -1.18
CA GLU A 465 14.24 21.31 -2.58
C GLU A 465 15.32 22.14 -3.29
N SER A 466 15.73 23.24 -2.64
CA SER A 466 16.75 24.15 -3.16
C SER A 466 18.10 23.44 -3.30
N SER A 467 18.54 22.67 -2.29
CA SER A 467 19.78 21.90 -2.34
C SER A 467 19.77 20.81 -3.41
N TYR A 468 18.64 20.14 -3.63
CA TYR A 468 18.49 19.18 -4.72
C TYR A 468 18.61 19.85 -6.09
N SER A 469 17.90 20.98 -6.27
CA SER A 469 17.96 21.81 -7.46
C SER A 469 19.40 22.28 -7.75
N GLU A 470 20.09 22.80 -6.74
CA GLU A 470 21.47 23.28 -6.85
C GLU A 470 22.42 22.14 -7.20
N TYR A 471 22.28 20.96 -6.58
CA TYR A 471 23.10 19.79 -6.90
C TYR A 471 22.94 19.34 -8.36
N GLN A 472 21.71 19.35 -8.90
CA GLN A 472 21.48 19.04 -10.32
C GLN A 472 22.10 20.07 -11.27
N GLN A 473 22.13 21.35 -10.88
CA GLN A 473 22.64 22.44 -11.72
C GLN A 473 24.14 22.67 -11.58
N ALA A 474 24.80 22.11 -10.56
CA ALA A 474 26.21 22.35 -10.23
C ALA A 474 27.20 21.52 -11.07
N GLU A 475 26.86 21.18 -12.32
CA GLU A 475 27.58 20.22 -13.17
C GLU A 475 29.10 20.49 -13.28
N ASN A 476 29.56 21.74 -13.09
CA ASN A 476 30.97 22.14 -13.10
C ASN A 476 31.41 23.01 -11.91
N ASP A 477 30.61 23.13 -10.84
CA ASP A 477 30.92 23.98 -9.67
C ASP A 477 31.17 23.12 -8.42
N ALA A 478 32.46 22.86 -8.16
CA ALA A 478 32.90 21.99 -7.05
C ALA A 478 32.47 22.54 -5.68
N ASP A 479 32.44 23.86 -5.49
CA ASP A 479 32.07 24.48 -4.22
C ASP A 479 30.57 24.33 -3.96
N ARG A 480 29.73 24.54 -4.99
CA ARG A 480 28.28 24.28 -4.90
C ARG A 480 27.97 22.81 -4.67
N LYS A 481 28.68 21.91 -5.35
CA LYS A 481 28.54 20.46 -5.18
C LYS A 481 28.92 20.03 -3.75
N HIS A 482 30.01 20.56 -3.22
CA HIS A 482 30.45 20.31 -1.84
C HIS A 482 29.43 20.83 -0.80
N ALA A 483 28.91 22.05 -0.98
CA ALA A 483 27.90 22.63 -0.09
C ALA A 483 26.60 21.80 -0.06
N ALA A 484 26.11 21.37 -1.23
CA ALA A 484 24.93 20.51 -1.33
C ALA A 484 25.15 19.15 -0.65
N LEU A 485 26.33 18.55 -0.82
CA LEU A 485 26.72 17.30 -0.15
C LEU A 485 26.80 17.42 1.37
N THR A 486 27.35 18.52 1.89
CA THR A 486 27.38 18.77 3.34
C THR A 486 25.96 18.91 3.90
N SER A 487 25.10 19.67 3.22
CA SER A 487 23.69 19.80 3.62
C SER A 487 22.94 18.47 3.60
N ALA A 488 23.26 17.58 2.65
CA ALA A 488 22.70 16.24 2.58
C ALA A 488 23.13 15.36 3.75
N SER A 489 24.41 15.44 4.13
CA SER A 489 24.95 14.74 5.31
C SER A 489 24.21 15.14 6.58
N ASP A 490 24.02 16.45 6.81
CA ASP A 490 23.30 16.98 7.97
C ASP A 490 21.83 16.52 7.99
N ALA A 491 21.16 16.55 6.83
CA ALA A 491 19.79 16.05 6.70
C ALA A 491 19.70 14.53 7.00
N THR A 492 20.71 13.76 6.59
CA THR A 492 20.80 12.31 6.85
C THR A 492 20.96 12.03 8.34
N ALA A 493 21.79 12.79 9.04
CA ALA A 493 21.95 12.70 10.49
C ALA A 493 20.63 13.01 11.23
N LYS A 494 19.95 14.09 10.86
CA LYS A 494 18.65 14.45 11.45
C LYS A 494 17.57 13.40 11.19
N ARG A 495 17.56 12.81 9.99
CA ARG A 495 16.65 11.70 9.66
C ARG A 495 16.94 10.47 10.51
N LYS A 496 18.20 10.14 10.75
CA LYS A 496 18.60 9.05 11.64
C LYS A 496 18.04 9.27 13.05
N ASP A 497 18.20 10.47 13.60
CA ASP A 497 17.68 10.81 14.93
C ASP A 497 16.16 10.70 14.99
N THR A 498 15.46 11.16 13.95
CA THR A 498 14.00 11.09 13.83
C THR A 498 13.51 9.65 13.74
N ASN A 499 14.17 8.82 12.93
CA ASN A 499 13.87 7.39 12.80
C ASN A 499 14.10 6.64 14.11
N ASP A 500 15.18 6.97 14.84
CA ASP A 500 15.49 6.41 16.14
C ASP A 500 14.46 6.80 17.21
N TYR A 501 13.93 8.02 17.15
CA TYR A 501 12.82 8.48 17.99
C TYR A 501 11.53 7.67 17.73
N TYR A 502 11.14 7.50 16.46
CA TYR A 502 9.96 6.69 16.11
C TYR A 502 10.11 5.23 16.54
N TYR A 503 11.29 4.63 16.35
CA TYR A 503 11.57 3.28 16.80
C TYR A 503 11.41 3.13 18.32
N LYS A 504 11.97 4.06 19.10
CA LYS A 504 11.86 4.05 20.57
C LYS A 504 10.41 4.18 21.03
N ASN A 505 9.63 5.09 20.44
CA ASN A 505 8.22 5.27 20.77
C ASN A 505 7.39 4.03 20.41
N ALA A 506 7.59 3.48 19.21
CA ALA A 506 6.91 2.25 18.80
C ALA A 506 7.20 1.10 19.77
N ARG A 507 8.46 0.97 20.22
CA ARG A 507 8.84 -0.03 21.22
C ARG A 507 8.15 0.18 22.57
N ALA A 508 8.07 1.42 23.05
CA ALA A 508 7.31 1.73 24.27
C ALA A 508 5.83 1.35 24.12
N THR A 509 5.21 1.59 22.96
CA THR A 509 3.84 1.18 22.65
C THR A 509 3.67 -0.35 22.63
N VAL A 510 4.66 -1.09 22.12
CA VAL A 510 4.69 -2.57 22.18
C VAL A 510 4.69 -3.06 23.63
N ASP A 511 5.55 -2.51 24.47
CA ASP A 511 5.70 -2.91 25.88
C ASP A 511 4.44 -2.56 26.71
N GLU A 512 3.89 -1.37 26.50
CA GLU A 512 2.65 -0.92 27.14
C GLU A 512 1.48 -1.85 26.79
N ASN A 513 1.30 -2.17 25.50
CA ASN A 513 0.21 -3.02 25.06
C ASN A 513 0.39 -4.48 25.45
N ALA A 514 1.63 -5.00 25.50
CA ALA A 514 1.90 -6.32 26.05
C ALA A 514 1.48 -6.42 27.53
N THR A 515 1.87 -5.43 28.34
CA THR A 515 1.47 -5.33 29.75
C THR A 515 -0.04 -5.23 29.90
N LYS A 516 -0.70 -4.45 29.03
CA LYS A 516 -2.15 -4.29 29.03
C LYS A 516 -2.88 -5.60 28.69
N ILE A 517 -2.41 -6.35 27.69
CA ILE A 517 -2.98 -7.66 27.34
C ILE A 517 -2.89 -8.61 28.54
N GLU A 518 -1.73 -8.68 29.19
CA GLU A 518 -1.53 -9.54 30.37
C GLU A 518 -2.44 -9.16 31.54
N TYR A 519 -2.60 -7.85 31.77
CA TYR A 519 -3.48 -7.36 32.82
C TYR A 519 -4.95 -7.69 32.55
N LEU A 520 -5.36 -7.73 31.27
CA LEU A 520 -6.75 -8.01 30.88
C LEU A 520 -7.12 -9.49 30.87
N ASP A 521 -6.15 -10.40 30.79
CA ASP A 521 -6.42 -11.85 30.72
C ASP A 521 -7.19 -12.36 31.96
N ASN A 522 -6.85 -11.88 33.17
CA ASN A 522 -7.53 -12.29 34.40
C ASN A 522 -8.98 -11.75 34.51
N PRO A 523 -9.25 -10.43 34.36
CA PRO A 523 -10.61 -9.90 34.29
C PRO A 523 -11.45 -10.53 33.19
N LEU A 524 -10.85 -10.81 32.02
CA LEU A 524 -11.55 -11.44 30.91
C LEU A 524 -11.95 -12.89 31.25
N ALA A 525 -11.05 -13.67 31.86
CA ALA A 525 -11.33 -15.02 32.31
C ALA A 525 -12.43 -15.04 33.40
N GLN A 526 -12.43 -14.06 34.30
CA GLN A 526 -13.45 -13.94 35.33
C GLN A 526 -14.81 -13.53 34.74
N SER A 527 -14.84 -12.51 33.89
CA SER A 527 -16.08 -12.05 33.22
C SER A 527 -16.69 -13.16 32.35
N ARG A 528 -15.85 -13.94 31.67
CA ARG A 528 -16.26 -15.15 30.96
C ARG A 528 -16.97 -16.15 31.89
N LYS A 529 -16.38 -16.47 33.05
CA LYS A 529 -16.99 -17.37 34.03
C LYS A 529 -18.31 -16.81 34.58
N ASP A 530 -18.35 -15.51 34.86
CA ASP A 530 -19.53 -14.84 35.40
C ASP A 530 -20.70 -14.86 34.40
N LEU A 531 -20.39 -14.77 33.10
CA LEU A 531 -21.35 -14.87 32.00
C LEU A 531 -21.77 -16.31 31.71
N GLU A 532 -20.84 -17.27 31.74
CA GLU A 532 -21.14 -18.70 31.63
C GLU A 532 -22.03 -19.18 32.80
N GLY A 533 -21.93 -18.55 33.97
CA GLY A 533 -22.76 -18.79 35.15
C GLY A 533 -24.14 -18.13 35.16
N VAL A 534 -24.57 -17.51 34.05
CA VAL A 534 -25.92 -16.91 33.93
C VAL A 534 -27.00 -18.00 33.75
N VAL A 535 -28.17 -17.76 34.34
CA VAL A 535 -29.32 -18.68 34.51
C VAL A 535 -29.76 -19.39 33.22
N ASP A 536 -30.22 -20.64 33.36
CA ASP A 536 -30.77 -21.53 32.30
C ASP A 536 -31.70 -20.84 31.29
N THR A 537 -32.47 -19.84 31.72
CA THR A 537 -33.37 -19.05 30.88
C THR A 537 -32.63 -18.33 29.75
N VAL A 538 -31.47 -17.73 30.03
CA VAL A 538 -30.65 -17.03 29.02
C VAL A 538 -29.96 -18.03 28.10
N GLN A 539 -29.49 -19.15 28.64
CA GLN A 539 -28.94 -20.24 27.83
C GLN A 539 -29.97 -20.77 26.83
N LYS A 540 -31.22 -20.95 27.27
CA LYS A 540 -32.32 -21.38 26.41
C LYS A 540 -32.65 -20.35 25.33
N LEU A 541 -32.74 -19.07 25.68
CA LEU A 541 -33.03 -18.00 24.73
C LEU A 541 -31.94 -17.86 23.65
N ILE A 542 -30.66 -17.98 24.02
CA ILE A 542 -29.55 -17.96 23.06
C ILE A 542 -29.58 -19.19 22.15
N LYS A 543 -29.85 -20.38 22.72
CA LYS A 543 -29.99 -21.61 21.95
C LYS A 543 -31.15 -21.54 20.96
N ASP A 544 -32.29 -21.00 21.38
CA ASP A 544 -33.48 -20.85 20.54
C ASP A 544 -33.28 -19.77 19.46
N ALA A 545 -32.53 -18.70 19.76
CA ALA A 545 -32.29 -17.61 18.82
C ALA A 545 -31.19 -17.90 17.78
N PHE A 546 -30.13 -18.63 18.17
CA PHE A 546 -28.91 -18.74 17.36
C PHE A 546 -28.49 -20.19 17.09
N SER A 547 -29.21 -21.19 17.60
CA SER A 547 -28.89 -22.64 17.45
C SER A 547 -27.51 -23.05 17.99
N VAL A 548 -26.93 -22.26 18.89
CA VAL A 548 -25.63 -22.50 19.55
C VAL A 548 -25.75 -22.35 21.07
N SER A 549 -24.87 -23.00 21.84
CA SER A 549 -24.87 -22.81 23.30
C SER A 549 -24.24 -21.45 23.69
N LEU A 550 -24.64 -20.88 24.83
CA LEU A 550 -24.03 -19.65 25.37
C LEU A 550 -22.51 -19.80 25.55
N LYS A 551 -22.04 -20.97 25.99
CA LYS A 551 -20.61 -21.27 26.16
C LYS A 551 -19.85 -21.23 24.83
N ASP A 552 -20.45 -21.77 23.78
CA ASP A 552 -19.88 -21.79 22.43
C ASP A 552 -19.85 -20.38 21.83
N ALA A 553 -20.92 -19.61 22.04
CA ALA A 553 -21.00 -18.22 21.60
C ALA A 553 -19.95 -17.33 22.28
N VAL A 554 -19.80 -17.45 23.60
CA VAL A 554 -18.78 -16.73 24.38
C VAL A 554 -17.38 -17.15 23.96
N GLY A 555 -17.15 -18.44 23.71
CA GLY A 555 -15.89 -18.94 23.18
C GLY A 555 -15.54 -18.38 21.80
N ALA A 556 -16.51 -18.33 20.89
CA ALA A 556 -16.35 -17.78 19.54
C ALA A 556 -16.07 -16.27 19.59
N ILE A 557 -16.85 -15.51 20.37
CA ILE A 557 -16.68 -14.06 20.59
C ILE A 557 -15.27 -13.73 21.09
N GLY A 558 -14.71 -14.53 22.00
CA GLY A 558 -13.34 -14.34 22.49
C GLY A 558 -12.24 -14.58 21.44
N GLN A 559 -12.56 -15.19 20.29
CA GLN A 559 -11.65 -15.40 19.15
C GLN A 559 -11.79 -14.33 18.07
N VAL A 560 -12.78 -13.45 18.18
CA VAL A 560 -13.00 -12.33 17.27
C VAL A 560 -12.21 -11.12 17.75
N LEU A 561 -11.50 -10.47 16.83
CA LEU A 561 -10.96 -9.13 16.97
C LEU A 561 -12.06 -8.13 16.61
N PHE A 562 -12.75 -7.63 17.64
CA PHE A 562 -13.66 -6.49 17.49
C PHE A 562 -12.84 -5.22 17.34
N THR A 563 -13.08 -4.52 16.24
CA THR A 563 -12.41 -3.26 15.92
C THR A 563 -13.49 -2.25 15.53
N PRO A 564 -13.35 -0.96 15.89
CA PRO A 564 -14.12 0.12 15.26
C PRO A 564 -14.21 -0.12 13.76
N GLY A 565 -15.37 0.08 13.12
CA GLY A 565 -15.61 -0.37 11.74
C GLY A 565 -14.54 0.06 10.72
N LYS A 566 -13.86 1.19 10.98
CA LYS A 566 -12.73 1.73 10.20
C LYS A 566 -11.39 1.04 10.43
N LEU A 567 -11.20 0.35 11.56
CA LEU A 567 -9.96 -0.35 11.93
C LEU A 567 -9.95 -1.82 11.51
N ALA A 568 -11.12 -2.40 11.15
CA ALA A 568 -11.21 -3.77 10.64
C ALA A 568 -10.28 -4.04 9.43
N PRO A 569 -10.11 -3.10 8.50
CA PRO A 569 -9.16 -3.26 7.43
C PRO A 569 -7.68 -3.14 7.85
N ALA A 570 -7.37 -2.52 9.02
CA ALA A 570 -5.98 -2.28 9.50
C ALA A 570 -5.33 -3.62 9.79
N MET A 571 -6.17 -4.49 10.32
CA MET A 571 -5.91 -5.87 10.60
C MET A 571 -5.62 -6.69 9.35
N ALA A 572 -6.21 -6.34 8.21
CA ALA A 572 -5.86 -6.95 6.93
C ALA A 572 -4.49 -6.46 6.43
N GLY A 573 -4.16 -5.18 6.64
CA GLY A 573 -2.85 -4.61 6.33
C GLY A 573 -1.71 -5.22 7.15
N LEU A 574 -1.94 -5.55 8.43
CA LEU A 574 -0.93 -6.16 9.32
C LEU A 574 -0.52 -7.59 8.91
N GLN A 575 -1.37 -8.33 8.19
CA GLN A 575 -1.03 -9.67 7.67
C GLN A 575 0.09 -9.65 6.62
N ALA A 576 0.33 -8.49 5.99
CA ALA A 576 1.27 -8.35 4.89
C ALA A 576 2.71 -8.07 5.35
N MET A 577 2.95 -7.97 6.65
CA MET A 577 4.28 -7.85 7.22
C MET A 577 4.67 -9.21 7.81
N ASP A 578 5.86 -9.73 7.47
CA ASP A 578 6.46 -10.95 8.06
C ASP A 578 6.85 -10.72 9.55
N LEU A 579 5.91 -10.21 10.35
CA LEU A 579 6.09 -9.91 11.76
C LEU A 579 6.34 -11.19 12.56
N PHE A 580 5.78 -12.32 12.10
CA PHE A 580 5.75 -13.55 12.88
C PHE A 580 7.09 -14.27 13.02
N GLU A 581 7.82 -14.49 11.92
CA GLU A 581 9.13 -15.18 12.00
C GLU A 581 10.16 -14.30 12.70
N ASP A 582 10.12 -13.01 12.41
CA ASP A 582 11.23 -12.09 12.65
C ASP A 582 11.13 -11.42 14.03
N ALA A 583 9.92 -11.17 14.57
CA ALA A 583 9.73 -10.69 15.96
C ALA A 583 10.28 -11.65 17.02
N SER A 584 10.51 -12.91 16.66
CA SER A 584 10.98 -13.94 17.58
C SER A 584 12.49 -14.17 17.62
N THR A 585 13.22 -13.63 16.65
CA THR A 585 14.65 -13.90 16.47
C THR A 585 15.53 -12.67 16.61
N LYS A 586 14.98 -11.45 16.45
CA LYS A 586 15.79 -10.21 16.34
C LYS A 586 15.44 -9.07 17.29
N ILE A 587 14.25 -9.07 17.91
CA ILE A 587 13.77 -7.93 18.71
C ILE A 587 13.67 -8.34 20.19
N GLU A 588 14.46 -7.68 21.04
CA GLU A 588 14.52 -7.89 22.49
C GLU A 588 14.04 -6.63 23.23
N ASN A 589 13.41 -6.79 24.41
CA ASN A 589 13.05 -5.67 25.29
C ASN A 589 14.28 -5.15 26.08
N ASP A 590 14.12 -4.09 26.87
CA ASP A 590 15.24 -3.46 27.61
C ASP A 590 15.87 -4.37 28.68
N LEU A 591 15.27 -5.54 28.92
CA LEU A 591 15.73 -6.59 29.82
C LEU A 591 16.35 -7.78 29.06
N GLY A 592 16.47 -7.70 27.72
CA GLY A 592 16.98 -8.79 26.87
C GLY A 592 15.98 -9.93 26.63
N GLU A 593 14.71 -9.74 26.97
CA GLU A 593 13.66 -10.75 26.77
C GLU A 593 13.05 -10.63 25.37
N LYS A 594 12.79 -11.79 24.74
CA LYS A 594 12.18 -11.86 23.42
C LYS A 594 10.71 -11.50 23.47
N LEU A 595 10.24 -10.75 22.46
CA LEU A 595 8.83 -10.38 22.32
C LEU A 595 7.89 -11.59 22.30
N LYS A 596 6.70 -11.44 22.90
CA LYS A 596 5.71 -12.52 23.04
C LYS A 596 4.99 -12.80 21.72
N LYS A 597 5.36 -13.91 21.05
CA LYS A 597 4.73 -14.37 19.80
C LYS A 597 3.22 -14.57 19.89
N SER A 598 2.69 -14.86 21.08
CA SER A 598 1.26 -15.10 21.29
C SER A 598 0.36 -13.90 20.99
N TYR A 599 0.93 -12.70 20.91
CA TYR A 599 0.20 -11.47 20.57
C TYR A 599 0.35 -11.08 19.10
N VAL A 600 1.24 -11.73 18.35
CA VAL A 600 1.46 -11.45 16.93
C VAL A 600 0.36 -12.11 16.11
N ILE A 601 -0.30 -11.32 15.26
CA ILE A 601 -1.38 -11.81 14.40
C ILE A 601 -0.78 -12.31 13.09
N LYS A 602 -1.02 -13.59 12.76
CA LYS A 602 -0.55 -14.19 11.50
C LYS A 602 -1.50 -13.94 10.34
N LYS A 603 -2.80 -14.15 10.59
CA LYS A 603 -3.85 -14.11 9.56
C LYS A 603 -5.12 -13.52 10.15
N VAL A 604 -5.81 -12.74 9.34
CA VAL A 604 -7.10 -12.14 9.68
C VAL A 604 -8.09 -12.47 8.58
N LYS A 605 -9.27 -12.94 8.97
CA LYS A 605 -10.36 -13.22 8.05
C LYS A 605 -11.52 -12.27 8.35
N LYS A 606 -11.96 -11.51 7.34
CA LYS A 606 -13.17 -10.70 7.43
C LYS A 606 -14.38 -11.62 7.31
N ILE A 607 -15.36 -11.44 8.20
CA ILE A 607 -16.58 -12.24 8.17
C ILE A 607 -17.47 -11.78 7.01
N THR A 608 -17.96 -12.73 6.22
CA THR A 608 -18.84 -12.45 5.08
C THR A 608 -20.29 -12.48 5.56
N GLY A 609 -20.81 -11.32 5.98
CA GLY A 609 -22.20 -11.14 6.40
C GLY A 609 -22.32 -10.65 7.86
N PRO A 610 -23.05 -9.56 8.12
CA PRO A 610 -23.10 -8.88 9.43
C PRO A 610 -24.01 -9.60 10.44
N THR A 611 -23.83 -10.90 10.65
CA THR A 611 -24.67 -11.69 11.58
C THR A 611 -23.86 -12.72 12.35
N LEU A 612 -24.30 -13.09 13.57
CA LEU A 612 -23.74 -14.21 14.34
C LEU A 612 -23.69 -15.50 13.54
N LYS A 613 -24.63 -15.71 12.60
CA LYS A 613 -24.64 -16.87 11.72
C LYS A 613 -23.38 -16.89 10.82
N GLY A 614 -23.03 -15.75 10.22
CA GLY A 614 -21.77 -15.61 9.47
C GLY A 614 -20.52 -15.79 10.34
N LEU A 615 -20.58 -15.40 11.62
CA LEU A 615 -19.53 -15.70 12.59
C LEU A 615 -19.39 -17.21 12.82
N PHE A 616 -20.48 -17.92 13.13
CA PHE A 616 -20.46 -19.36 13.41
C PHE A 616 -20.19 -20.22 12.18
N ASP A 617 -20.49 -19.74 10.98
CA ASP A 617 -20.13 -20.41 9.73
C ASP A 617 -18.61 -20.57 9.58
N GLU A 618 -17.80 -19.80 10.31
CA GLU A 618 -16.33 -19.88 10.30
C GLU A 618 -15.74 -20.81 11.37
N PHE A 619 -16.57 -21.33 12.29
CA PHE A 619 -16.14 -22.23 13.35
C PHE A 619 -16.53 -23.68 13.07
N SER A 620 -15.74 -24.60 13.60
CA SER A 620 -16.03 -26.03 13.70
C SER A 620 -16.04 -26.44 15.17
N THR A 621 -16.86 -27.44 15.49
CA THR A 621 -16.85 -28.08 16.80
C THR A 621 -15.92 -29.29 16.75
N THR A 622 -14.90 -29.32 17.61
CA THR A 622 -14.02 -30.47 17.76
C THR A 622 -14.75 -31.62 18.48
N ALA A 623 -14.19 -32.84 18.40
CA ALA A 623 -14.80 -34.04 18.99
C ALA A 623 -14.99 -33.96 20.53
N ASP A 624 -14.25 -33.09 21.21
CA ASP A 624 -14.36 -32.77 22.65
C ASP A 624 -15.32 -31.60 22.95
N GLY A 625 -16.06 -31.11 21.95
CA GLY A 625 -17.06 -30.06 22.12
C GLY A 625 -16.47 -28.65 22.27
N LYS A 626 -15.20 -28.44 21.90
CA LYS A 626 -14.62 -27.10 21.82
C LYS A 626 -14.92 -26.48 20.45
N VAL A 627 -15.14 -25.17 20.46
CA VAL A 627 -15.32 -24.38 19.24
C VAL A 627 -13.95 -23.87 18.80
N THR A 628 -13.52 -24.26 17.60
CA THR A 628 -12.25 -23.83 16.99
C THR A 628 -12.52 -23.24 15.61
N LEU A 629 -11.65 -22.34 15.13
CA LEU A 629 -11.77 -21.82 13.77
C LEU A 629 -11.49 -22.93 12.75
N LYS A 630 -12.24 -22.97 11.64
CA LYS A 630 -12.06 -23.96 10.57
C LYS A 630 -10.64 -23.95 9.97
N GLU A 631 -9.97 -22.81 10.02
CA GLU A 631 -8.61 -22.60 9.50
C GLU A 631 -7.49 -22.77 10.56
N GLY A 632 -7.83 -23.09 11.82
CA GLY A 632 -6.89 -23.27 12.94
C GLY A 632 -6.75 -22.06 13.88
N ASP A 633 -6.07 -22.26 15.02
CA ASP A 633 -6.01 -21.32 16.17
C ASP A 633 -5.21 -20.02 15.92
N GLU A 634 -4.48 -19.93 14.81
CA GLU A 634 -3.59 -18.79 14.49
C GLU A 634 -4.26 -17.71 13.62
N THR A 635 -5.46 -17.99 13.10
CA THR A 635 -6.30 -17.02 12.37
C THR A 635 -7.16 -16.26 13.38
N LYS A 636 -7.33 -14.94 13.19
CA LYS A 636 -8.31 -14.14 13.94
C LYS A 636 -9.42 -13.66 13.03
N LEU A 637 -10.66 -13.71 13.50
CA LEU A 637 -11.79 -13.12 12.76
C LEU A 637 -11.88 -11.64 13.08
N VAL A 638 -12.16 -10.79 12.10
CA VAL A 638 -12.40 -9.37 12.33
C VAL A 638 -13.84 -8.99 12.01
N VAL A 639 -14.45 -8.25 12.94
CA VAL A 639 -15.85 -7.80 12.90
C VAL A 639 -15.88 -6.31 13.25
N ALA A 640 -16.72 -5.55 12.54
CA ALA A 640 -16.92 -4.13 12.83
C ALA A 640 -17.67 -3.95 14.15
N GLU A 641 -17.29 -2.93 14.91
CA GLU A 641 -17.91 -2.63 16.20
C GLU A 641 -19.42 -2.39 16.09
N GLU A 642 -19.88 -1.71 15.03
CA GLU A 642 -21.31 -1.45 14.83
C GLU A 642 -22.11 -2.75 14.62
N GLU A 643 -21.50 -3.78 14.03
CA GLU A 643 -22.12 -5.10 13.82
C GLU A 643 -22.25 -5.88 15.13
N LEU A 644 -21.29 -5.69 16.05
CA LEU A 644 -21.34 -6.26 17.39
C LEU A 644 -22.35 -5.53 18.28
N ASP A 645 -22.41 -4.21 18.20
CA ASP A 645 -23.39 -3.44 18.96
C ASP A 645 -24.81 -3.77 18.48
N GLY A 646 -25.01 -3.91 17.15
CA GLY A 646 -26.26 -4.42 16.59
C GLY A 646 -26.61 -5.84 17.04
N LEU A 647 -25.61 -6.69 17.30
CA LEU A 647 -25.81 -8.00 17.91
C LEU A 647 -26.28 -7.88 19.37
N ILE A 648 -25.59 -7.07 20.18
CA ILE A 648 -25.95 -6.85 21.59
C ILE A 648 -27.37 -6.29 21.68
N ASP A 649 -27.70 -5.35 20.80
CA ASP A 649 -29.04 -4.78 20.70
C ASP A 649 -30.09 -5.82 20.30
N SER A 650 -29.77 -6.74 19.37
CA SER A 650 -30.68 -7.82 19.01
C SER A 650 -30.93 -8.82 20.14
N ILE A 651 -29.90 -9.08 20.97
CA ILE A 651 -30.03 -9.88 22.19
C ILE A 651 -30.87 -9.11 23.19
N ALA A 652 -30.58 -7.82 23.42
CA ALA A 652 -31.32 -6.96 24.34
C ALA A 652 -32.80 -6.80 23.97
N GLN A 653 -33.13 -6.60 22.69
CA GLN A 653 -34.50 -6.48 22.19
C GLN A 653 -35.29 -7.77 22.34
N LYS A 654 -34.65 -8.94 22.13
CA LYS A 654 -35.30 -10.25 22.40
C LYS A 654 -35.49 -10.54 23.90
N LEU A 655 -34.83 -9.74 24.74
CA LEU A 655 -34.86 -9.81 26.19
C LEU A 655 -35.77 -8.73 26.81
N ASP A 656 -36.36 -7.83 26.01
CA ASP A 656 -37.30 -6.82 26.50
C ASP A 656 -38.58 -7.48 27.03
N GLY A 657 -38.82 -7.27 28.33
CA GLY A 657 -39.92 -7.86 29.12
C GLY A 657 -39.48 -8.83 30.24
N GLY A 658 -38.18 -9.10 30.42
CA GLY A 658 -37.68 -10.05 31.41
C GLY A 658 -37.44 -9.50 32.84
N ASP A 659 -37.63 -10.36 33.84
CA ASP A 659 -37.26 -10.17 35.25
C ASP A 659 -35.80 -9.69 35.45
N GLU A 660 -35.43 -9.24 36.66
CA GLU A 660 -34.07 -8.80 37.06
C GLU A 660 -32.91 -9.71 36.60
N VAL A 661 -33.18 -11.00 36.42
CA VAL A 661 -32.24 -11.99 35.89
C VAL A 661 -31.75 -11.65 34.47
N VAL A 662 -32.62 -11.09 33.64
CA VAL A 662 -32.35 -10.74 32.25
C VAL A 662 -31.53 -9.45 32.13
N LYS A 663 -31.80 -8.45 32.97
CA LYS A 663 -30.97 -7.23 33.07
C LYS A 663 -29.56 -7.57 33.54
N THR A 664 -29.44 -8.45 34.54
CA THR A 664 -28.14 -8.92 35.05
C THR A 664 -27.34 -9.65 33.98
N ALA A 665 -28.00 -10.47 33.16
CA ALA A 665 -27.37 -11.17 32.04
C ALA A 665 -26.83 -10.21 30.97
N LYS A 666 -27.63 -9.19 30.61
CA LYS A 666 -27.24 -8.15 29.67
C LYS A 666 -25.99 -7.40 30.14
N ALA A 667 -25.99 -6.93 31.39
CA ALA A 667 -24.84 -6.22 31.95
C ALA A 667 -23.55 -7.08 31.98
N LYS A 668 -23.66 -8.37 32.30
CA LYS A 668 -22.53 -9.31 32.24
C LYS A 668 -22.02 -9.54 30.82
N PHE A 669 -22.93 -9.58 29.85
CA PHE A 669 -22.58 -9.74 28.43
C PHE A 669 -21.85 -8.50 27.91
N GLU A 670 -22.38 -7.30 28.18
CA GLU A 670 -21.75 -6.02 27.83
C GLU A 670 -20.35 -5.89 28.46
N LYS A 671 -20.19 -6.26 29.75
CA LYS A 671 -18.90 -6.28 30.43
C LYS A 671 -17.90 -7.27 29.81
N TYR A 672 -18.36 -8.46 29.41
CA TYR A 672 -17.49 -9.42 28.72
C TYR A 672 -17.03 -8.87 27.38
N ILE A 673 -17.96 -8.36 26.57
CA ILE A 673 -17.65 -7.77 25.27
C ILE A 673 -16.69 -6.59 25.40
N SER A 674 -16.89 -5.68 26.35
CA SER A 674 -16.02 -4.53 26.52
C SER A 674 -14.58 -4.92 26.84
N LEU A 675 -14.38 -5.95 27.67
CA LEU A 675 -13.05 -6.50 27.98
C LEU A 675 -12.42 -7.16 26.75
N VAL A 676 -13.20 -7.88 25.93
CA VAL A 676 -12.73 -8.44 24.67
C VAL A 676 -12.31 -7.32 23.70
N LYS A 677 -13.14 -6.28 23.53
CA LYS A 677 -12.82 -5.08 22.72
C LYS A 677 -11.49 -4.46 23.16
N GLU A 678 -11.30 -4.22 24.46
CA GLU A 678 -10.08 -3.58 24.96
C GLU A 678 -8.83 -4.43 24.77
N ARG A 679 -8.91 -5.74 25.04
CA ARG A 679 -7.80 -6.67 24.83
C ARG A 679 -7.43 -6.73 23.35
N ASN A 680 -8.43 -6.76 22.48
CA ASN A 680 -8.21 -6.81 21.05
C ASN A 680 -7.60 -5.53 20.50
N ILE A 681 -8.07 -4.35 20.92
CA ILE A 681 -7.44 -3.06 20.58
C ILE A 681 -5.97 -3.05 21.01
N ALA A 682 -5.66 -3.56 22.21
CA ALA A 682 -4.27 -3.68 22.65
C ALA A 682 -3.45 -4.61 21.75
N VAL A 683 -4.01 -5.74 21.31
CA VAL A 683 -3.39 -6.64 20.33
C VAL A 683 -3.18 -5.94 18.97
N VAL A 684 -4.14 -5.13 18.50
CA VAL A 684 -4.00 -4.35 17.26
C VAL A 684 -2.84 -3.36 17.38
N GLN A 685 -2.84 -2.54 18.43
CA GLN A 685 -1.82 -1.52 18.69
C GLN A 685 -0.43 -2.15 18.86
N TYR A 686 -0.35 -3.30 19.52
CA TYR A 686 0.88 -4.09 19.60
C TYR A 686 1.45 -4.43 18.21
N ASN A 687 0.60 -4.94 17.30
CA ASN A 687 1.04 -5.32 15.95
C ASN A 687 1.34 -4.11 15.06
N ALA A 688 0.59 -3.02 15.18
CA ALA A 688 0.86 -1.76 14.47
C ALA A 688 2.20 -1.14 14.89
N ALA A 689 2.50 -1.17 16.18
CA ALA A 689 3.79 -0.69 16.67
C ALA A 689 4.95 -1.57 16.21
N LEU A 690 4.79 -2.91 16.14
CA LEU A 690 5.78 -3.81 15.55
C LEU A 690 6.01 -3.54 14.05
N ALA A 691 4.93 -3.26 13.31
CA ALA A 691 5.00 -2.84 11.92
C ALA A 691 5.83 -1.56 11.74
N LEU A 692 5.59 -0.55 12.59
CA LEU A 692 6.35 0.68 12.58
C LEU A 692 7.84 0.45 12.92
N MET A 693 8.14 -0.38 13.92
CA MET A 693 9.53 -0.73 14.27
C MET A 693 10.27 -1.33 13.06
N ARG A 694 9.63 -2.22 12.31
CA ARG A 694 10.22 -2.83 11.09
C ARG A 694 10.46 -1.83 9.97
N LYS A 695 9.52 -0.90 9.77
CA LYS A 695 9.73 0.21 8.84
C LYS A 695 10.97 1.01 9.22
N CYS A 696 11.09 1.36 10.50
CA CYS A 696 12.24 2.11 11.01
C CYS A 696 13.57 1.34 10.84
N GLU A 697 13.59 0.01 11.01
CA GLU A 697 14.77 -0.82 10.74
C GLU A 697 15.20 -0.78 9.27
N LYS A 698 14.24 -0.91 8.34
CA LYS A 698 14.49 -0.82 6.89
C LYS A 698 15.01 0.57 6.50
N ASP A 699 14.43 1.61 7.09
CA ASP A 699 14.85 3.00 6.86
C ASP A 699 16.27 3.24 7.39
N ARG A 700 16.64 2.67 8.55
CA ARG A 700 18.01 2.75 9.09
C ARG A 700 19.05 2.19 8.12
N SER A 701 18.81 1.01 7.53
CA SER A 701 19.73 0.44 6.53
C SER A 701 19.88 1.32 5.29
N THR A 702 18.79 1.97 4.84
CA THR A 702 18.85 2.91 3.71
C THR A 702 19.66 4.16 4.07
N ILE A 703 19.43 4.72 5.26
CA ILE A 703 20.14 5.89 5.78
C ILE A 703 21.65 5.61 5.85
N GLU A 704 22.05 4.41 6.26
CA GLU A 704 23.47 4.01 6.34
C GLU A 704 24.15 3.96 4.96
N VAL A 705 23.56 3.27 3.98
CA VAL A 705 24.10 3.19 2.60
C VAL A 705 24.24 4.58 1.98
N ALA A 706 23.28 5.46 2.25
CA ALA A 706 23.32 6.82 1.77
C ALA A 706 24.45 7.64 2.40
N ASN A 707 24.63 7.54 3.72
CA ASN A 707 25.69 8.24 4.42
C ASN A 707 27.07 7.81 3.92
N GLU A 708 27.25 6.52 3.61
CA GLU A 708 28.44 6.00 2.94
C GLU A 708 28.63 6.60 1.53
N GLY A 709 27.57 6.64 0.71
CA GLY A 709 27.62 7.24 -0.63
C GLY A 709 27.97 8.74 -0.63
N ILE A 710 27.40 9.52 0.29
CA ILE A 710 27.76 10.94 0.51
C ILE A 710 29.22 11.05 0.93
N SER A 711 29.68 10.22 1.87
CA SER A 711 31.06 10.26 2.38
C SER A 711 32.08 9.97 1.28
N VAL A 712 31.80 8.98 0.42
CA VAL A 712 32.65 8.65 -0.74
C VAL A 712 32.76 9.84 -1.69
N GLN A 713 31.65 10.52 -1.99
CA GLN A 713 31.63 11.61 -2.96
C GLN A 713 32.16 12.94 -2.39
N LEU A 714 32.08 13.15 -1.08
CA LEU A 714 32.82 14.23 -0.40
C LEU A 714 34.34 14.04 -0.48
N ASN A 715 34.82 12.78 -0.51
CA ASN A 715 36.25 12.49 -0.65
C ASN A 715 36.77 12.66 -2.08
N ASP A 716 35.92 12.49 -3.10
CA ASP A 716 36.24 12.80 -4.49
C ASP A 716 35.02 13.38 -5.24
N LEU A 717 35.02 14.71 -5.38
CA LEU A 717 33.95 15.45 -6.06
C LEU A 717 33.85 15.13 -7.57
N ASN A 718 34.90 14.55 -8.18
CA ASN A 718 34.88 14.13 -9.58
C ASN A 718 34.22 12.76 -9.77
N THR A 719 34.09 11.96 -8.71
CA THR A 719 33.30 10.73 -8.74
C THR A 719 31.83 11.12 -8.87
N VAL A 720 31.27 10.95 -10.07
CA VAL A 720 29.85 11.22 -10.32
C VAL A 720 29.06 9.98 -9.93
N ASN A 721 28.27 10.07 -8.85
CA ASN A 721 27.41 8.98 -8.41
C ASN A 721 25.94 9.25 -8.76
N PRO A 722 25.35 8.59 -9.77
CA PRO A 722 23.93 8.72 -10.10
C PRO A 722 23.00 8.27 -8.96
N GLN A 723 23.47 7.39 -8.07
CA GLN A 723 22.75 7.05 -6.84
C GLN A 723 22.65 8.22 -5.87
N LEU A 724 23.59 9.18 -5.93
CA LEU A 724 23.49 10.39 -5.13
C LEU A 724 22.36 11.31 -5.63
N VAL A 725 22.11 11.41 -6.94
CA VAL A 725 20.95 12.16 -7.45
C VAL A 725 19.65 11.57 -6.90
N LEU A 726 19.53 10.24 -6.91
CA LEU A 726 18.38 9.52 -6.37
C LEU A 726 18.28 9.65 -4.85
N PHE A 727 19.41 9.68 -4.15
CA PHE A 727 19.45 9.86 -2.70
C PHE A 727 19.09 11.30 -2.29
N MET A 728 19.65 12.31 -2.95
CA MET A 728 19.30 13.72 -2.74
C MET A 728 17.81 13.96 -3.02
N LYS A 729 17.30 13.30 -4.08
CA LYS A 729 15.88 13.27 -4.39
C LYS A 729 15.09 12.67 -3.22
N ARG A 730 15.53 11.53 -2.69
CA ARG A 730 14.89 10.88 -1.53
C ARG A 730 14.88 11.79 -0.29
N LEU A 731 16.01 12.40 0.08
CA LEU A 731 16.07 13.35 1.20
C LEU A 731 15.07 14.49 1.07
N TYR A 732 14.93 15.03 -0.14
CA TYR A 732 13.92 16.02 -0.46
C TYR A 732 12.49 15.45 -0.26
N THR A 733 12.19 14.27 -0.82
CA THR A 733 10.90 13.58 -0.65
C THR A 733 10.58 13.28 0.82
N ASP A 734 11.58 12.94 1.64
CA ASP A 734 11.36 12.68 3.06
C ASP A 734 11.07 13.95 3.85
N ALA A 735 11.78 15.04 3.56
CA ALA A 735 11.50 16.35 4.17
C ALA A 735 10.08 16.83 3.84
N LEU A 736 9.62 16.54 2.61
CA LEU A 736 8.24 16.75 2.21
C LEU A 736 7.29 15.83 2.98
N THR A 737 7.62 14.55 3.16
CA THR A 737 6.81 13.59 3.92
C THR A 737 6.61 14.00 5.38
N ASP A 738 7.65 14.54 6.02
CA ASP A 738 7.56 15.06 7.38
C ASP A 738 6.65 16.29 7.45
N ALA A 739 6.80 17.22 6.50
CA ALA A 739 5.94 18.40 6.41
C ALA A 739 4.48 18.01 6.10
N GLN A 740 4.27 17.05 5.21
CA GLN A 740 2.98 16.45 4.89
C GLN A 740 2.29 15.88 6.13
N LEU A 741 3.01 15.13 6.96
CA LEU A 741 2.48 14.62 8.22
C LEU A 741 2.03 15.77 9.13
N MET A 742 2.80 16.86 9.21
CA MET A 742 2.39 18.02 10.00
C MET A 742 1.16 18.73 9.42
N VAL A 743 1.00 18.82 8.10
CA VAL A 743 -0.22 19.35 7.47
C VAL A 743 -1.42 18.49 7.86
N ASN A 744 -1.29 17.16 7.75
CA ASN A 744 -2.35 16.24 8.12
C ASN A 744 -2.74 16.36 9.60
N ARG A 745 -1.75 16.48 10.50
CA ARG A 745 -1.98 16.71 11.93
C ARG A 745 -2.68 18.04 12.21
N ALA A 746 -2.23 19.12 11.56
CA ALA A 746 -2.88 20.43 11.66
C ALA A 746 -4.34 20.36 11.18
N GLN A 747 -4.60 19.75 10.02
CA GLN A 747 -5.96 19.58 9.52
C GLN A 747 -6.85 18.77 10.47
N LYS A 748 -6.35 17.66 11.03
CA LYS A 748 -7.12 16.87 12.01
C LYS A 748 -7.41 17.65 13.28
N ALA A 749 -6.45 18.42 13.78
CA ALA A 749 -6.67 19.31 14.90
C ALA A 749 -7.71 20.40 14.59
N LEU A 750 -7.69 20.99 13.37
CA LEU A 750 -8.72 21.93 12.93
C LEU A 750 -10.11 21.27 12.90
N ASN A 751 -10.20 20.08 12.31
CA ASN A 751 -11.44 19.32 12.16
C ASN A 751 -12.02 18.91 13.52
N PHE A 752 -11.17 18.55 14.49
CA PHE A 752 -11.60 18.28 15.86
C PHE A 752 -12.04 19.54 16.61
N GLU A 753 -11.31 20.65 16.43
CA GLU A 753 -11.59 21.90 17.14
C GLU A 753 -12.93 22.52 16.72
N PHE A 754 -13.29 22.39 15.44
CA PHE A 754 -14.50 23.01 14.88
C PHE A 754 -15.55 22.03 14.37
N LEU A 755 -15.35 20.72 14.54
CA LEU A 755 -16.30 19.67 14.11
C LEU A 755 -16.61 19.74 12.60
N THR A 756 -15.55 19.81 11.79
CA THR A 756 -15.62 19.93 10.32
C THR A 756 -14.86 18.78 9.63
N ASP A 757 -15.05 18.62 8.32
CA ASP A 757 -14.37 17.66 7.46
C ASP A 757 -13.44 18.33 6.42
N PHE A 758 -13.01 19.57 6.70
CA PHE A 758 -12.17 20.36 5.81
C PHE A 758 -10.92 19.61 5.34
N ASN A 759 -10.63 19.72 4.04
CA ASN A 759 -9.42 19.20 3.41
C ASN A 759 -8.66 20.31 2.67
N ALA A 760 -7.50 20.68 3.19
CA ALA A 760 -6.64 21.73 2.62
C ALA A 760 -6.11 21.39 1.22
N PHE A 761 -6.13 20.11 0.82
CA PHE A 761 -5.68 19.65 -0.48
C PHE A 761 -6.79 19.49 -1.52
N GLU A 762 -8.05 19.83 -1.20
CA GLU A 762 -9.18 19.67 -2.12
C GLU A 762 -8.95 20.40 -3.47
N LYS A 763 -8.36 21.61 -3.39
CA LYS A 763 -8.01 22.44 -4.56
C LYS A 763 -6.74 21.98 -5.29
N VAL A 764 -6.03 21.00 -4.75
CA VAL A 764 -4.79 20.41 -5.30
C VAL A 764 -5.06 19.06 -5.99
N SER A 765 -6.33 18.70 -6.20
CA SER A 765 -6.75 17.42 -6.78
C SER A 765 -6.26 17.14 -8.22
N ASP A 766 -5.70 18.14 -8.91
CA ASP A 766 -5.04 18.01 -10.23
C ASP A 766 -3.52 17.82 -10.14
N TYR A 767 -2.98 17.47 -8.97
CA TYR A 767 -1.55 17.23 -8.82
C TYR A 767 -1.05 16.06 -9.68
N SER A 768 -0.15 16.35 -10.61
CA SER A 768 0.31 15.40 -11.64
C SER A 768 1.77 14.98 -11.46
N SER A 769 2.46 15.54 -10.46
CA SER A 769 3.90 15.33 -10.23
C SER A 769 4.15 14.16 -9.28
N SER A 770 5.29 13.48 -9.46
CA SER A 770 5.76 12.43 -8.55
C SER A 770 6.21 12.95 -7.18
N HIS A 771 6.28 14.26 -6.99
CA HIS A 771 6.73 14.90 -5.74
C HIS A 771 5.85 16.10 -5.44
N PRO A 772 5.27 16.27 -4.24
CA PRO A 772 4.66 17.54 -3.83
C PRO A 772 5.76 18.60 -3.70
N THR A 773 5.58 19.81 -4.20
CA THR A 773 6.57 20.87 -3.93
C THR A 773 6.37 21.44 -2.54
N ALA A 774 7.41 22.06 -1.97
CA ALA A 774 7.24 22.82 -0.73
C ALA A 774 6.15 23.92 -0.89
N GLY A 775 5.99 24.44 -2.12
CA GLY A 775 4.92 25.38 -2.47
C GLY A 775 3.50 24.81 -2.34
N VAL A 776 3.29 23.52 -2.61
CA VAL A 776 1.99 22.87 -2.38
C VAL A 776 1.66 22.82 -0.89
N LEU A 777 2.64 22.48 -0.05
CA LEU A 777 2.48 22.42 1.39
C LEU A 777 2.27 23.81 2.01
N ASP A 778 2.98 24.82 1.51
CA ASP A 778 2.77 26.24 1.86
C ASP A 778 1.37 26.73 1.47
N ALA A 779 0.86 26.35 0.30
CA ALA A 779 -0.51 26.67 -0.10
C ALA A 779 -1.54 25.99 0.82
N ALA A 780 -1.33 24.71 1.16
CA ALA A 780 -2.20 23.98 2.08
C ALA A 780 -2.17 24.59 3.50
N GLN A 781 -0.99 25.00 3.99
CA GLN A 781 -0.87 25.71 5.26
C GLN A 781 -1.70 27.01 5.23
N LYS A 782 -1.56 27.83 4.19
CA LYS A 782 -2.32 29.09 4.06
C LYS A 782 -3.83 28.87 4.01
N ASP A 783 -4.28 27.81 3.36
CA ASP A 783 -5.69 27.45 3.31
C ASP A 783 -6.20 26.97 4.69
N LEU A 784 -5.41 26.19 5.44
CA LEU A 784 -5.70 25.85 6.83
C LEU A 784 -5.79 27.09 7.73
N SER A 785 -4.82 28.01 7.64
CA SER A 785 -4.82 29.25 8.44
C SER A 785 -6.06 30.11 8.15
N LYS A 786 -6.43 30.24 6.87
CA LYS A 786 -7.63 30.99 6.46
C LYS A 786 -8.90 30.34 7.00
N GLU A 787 -9.00 29.02 6.88
CA GLU A 787 -10.16 28.29 7.34
C GLU A 787 -10.30 28.34 8.86
N TYR A 788 -9.19 28.20 9.60
CA TYR A 788 -9.15 28.42 11.05
C TYR A 788 -9.70 29.80 11.43
N LEU A 789 -9.22 30.87 10.78
CA LEU A 789 -9.70 32.23 11.05
C LEU A 789 -11.18 32.41 10.69
N ARG A 790 -11.64 31.81 9.59
CA ARG A 790 -13.05 31.84 9.20
C ARG A 790 -13.93 31.17 10.25
N LEU A 791 -13.63 29.91 10.57
CA LEU A 791 -14.37 29.12 11.56
C LEU A 791 -14.35 29.79 12.93
N LYS A 792 -13.22 30.30 13.39
CA LYS A 792 -13.10 31.04 14.65
C LYS A 792 -14.00 32.27 14.71
N ASN A 793 -14.24 32.94 13.59
CA ASN A 793 -15.12 34.12 13.52
C ASN A 793 -16.61 33.75 13.36
N ASP A 794 -16.90 32.66 12.66
CA ASP A 794 -18.28 32.21 12.39
C ASP A 794 -18.91 31.52 13.62
N HIS A 795 -18.06 30.89 14.44
CA HIS A 795 -18.48 30.16 15.62
C HIS A 795 -18.52 31.03 16.88
N ARG A 796 -19.53 30.80 17.74
CA ARG A 796 -19.58 31.42 19.06
C ARG A 796 -18.50 30.81 19.96
N PRO A 797 -17.84 31.62 20.83
CA PRO A 797 -16.87 31.09 21.77
C PRO A 797 -17.55 30.14 22.77
N ARG A 798 -16.84 29.10 23.18
CA ARG A 798 -17.28 28.22 24.27
C ARG A 798 -17.38 29.00 25.58
N GLN A 799 -18.32 28.62 26.43
CA GLN A 799 -18.54 29.18 27.75
C GLN A 799 -18.13 28.18 28.81
N ALA A 800 -17.40 28.64 29.82
CA ALA A 800 -16.96 27.80 30.92
C ALA A 800 -18.15 27.27 31.75
N PHE A 801 -18.03 26.03 32.21
CA PHE A 801 -18.88 25.42 33.20
C PHE A 801 -18.03 24.74 34.29
N THR A 802 -18.61 24.59 35.48
CA THR A 802 -17.93 23.97 36.62
C THR A 802 -18.91 23.09 37.39
N GLY A 803 -18.44 21.96 37.90
CA GLY A 803 -19.17 21.12 38.84
C GLY A 803 -20.36 20.37 38.24
N ILE A 804 -20.32 20.01 36.96
CA ILE A 804 -21.36 19.15 36.37
C ILE A 804 -21.21 17.75 36.93
N LYS A 805 -22.22 17.28 37.68
CA LYS A 805 -22.20 15.96 38.32
C LYS A 805 -22.94 14.93 37.49
N TYR A 806 -22.27 13.83 37.18
CA TYR A 806 -22.82 12.65 36.53
C TYR A 806 -22.90 11.49 37.53
N PRO A 807 -24.07 11.21 38.13
CA PRO A 807 -24.21 10.17 39.13
C PRO A 807 -24.02 8.78 38.52
N LEU A 808 -23.47 7.85 39.31
CA LEU A 808 -23.35 6.43 38.95
C LEU A 808 -24.33 5.62 39.79
N ASP A 809 -24.95 4.62 39.17
CA ASP A 809 -25.81 3.68 39.89
C ASP A 809 -25.00 2.59 40.61
N GLU A 810 -25.64 1.81 41.49
CA GLU A 810 -24.97 0.72 42.24
C GLU A 810 -24.37 -0.37 41.32
N LEU A 811 -24.88 -0.51 40.09
CA LEU A 811 -24.39 -1.49 39.11
C LEU A 811 -23.11 -0.97 38.41
N ASP A 812 -22.99 0.34 38.23
CA ASP A 812 -21.89 1.03 37.55
C ASP A 812 -20.58 1.02 38.32
N VAL A 813 -20.62 0.98 39.66
CA VAL A 813 -19.43 0.94 40.52
C VAL A 813 -18.81 -0.45 40.67
N GLY A 814 -19.34 -1.45 39.96
CA GLY A 814 -18.59 -2.62 39.50
C GLY A 814 -17.86 -3.46 40.56
N GLY A 815 -18.28 -3.42 41.82
CA GLY A 815 -17.63 -4.13 42.92
C GLY A 815 -16.79 -3.28 43.87
N LEU A 816 -17.00 -1.96 43.92
CA LEU A 816 -16.71 -1.12 45.10
C LEU A 816 -17.76 -1.40 46.20
N THR A 817 -17.63 -2.54 46.89
CA THR A 817 -18.52 -2.97 47.97
C THR A 817 -17.78 -2.95 49.31
N ALA A 818 -18.50 -3.08 50.42
CA ALA A 818 -17.94 -3.19 51.78
C ALA A 818 -16.85 -4.27 51.98
N SER A 819 -16.66 -5.16 50.99
CA SER A 819 -15.73 -6.29 50.98
C SER A 819 -14.56 -6.16 49.99
N SER A 820 -14.46 -5.07 49.24
CA SER A 820 -13.40 -4.88 48.23
C SER A 820 -12.02 -4.85 48.90
N LYS A 821 -11.19 -5.85 48.57
CA LYS A 821 -9.78 -5.92 48.97
C LYS A 821 -8.93 -6.05 47.71
N GLY A 822 -7.87 -5.26 47.60
CA GLY A 822 -6.99 -5.27 46.43
C GLY A 822 -7.26 -4.11 45.47
N ASN A 823 -6.54 -4.08 44.34
CA ASN A 823 -6.69 -3.05 43.33
C ASN A 823 -8.08 -3.16 42.68
N ILE A 824 -8.73 -2.02 42.52
CA ILE A 824 -10.06 -1.92 41.92
C ILE A 824 -9.92 -1.25 40.57
N ARG A 825 -10.45 -1.88 39.52
CA ARG A 825 -10.54 -1.28 38.19
C ARG A 825 -11.86 -1.60 37.52
N PHE A 826 -12.54 -0.56 37.05
CA PHE A 826 -13.79 -0.70 36.28
C PHE A 826 -13.87 0.40 35.22
N MET A 827 -14.81 0.24 34.29
CA MET A 827 -15.03 1.15 33.17
C MET A 827 -16.46 1.67 33.22
N LYS A 828 -16.63 2.97 32.99
CA LYS A 828 -17.94 3.59 32.82
C LYS A 828 -18.00 4.32 31.50
N THR A 829 -18.97 3.96 30.67
CA THR A 829 -19.28 4.70 29.44
C THR A 829 -20.32 5.79 29.72
N ILE A 830 -19.96 7.02 29.35
CA ILE A 830 -20.82 8.19 29.41
C ILE A 830 -21.34 8.46 28.01
N ASN A 831 -22.66 8.48 27.85
CA ASN A 831 -23.33 8.71 26.59
C ASN A 831 -24.20 9.96 26.70
N CYS A 832 -24.33 10.72 25.61
CA CYS A 832 -25.31 11.80 25.56
C CYS A 832 -26.72 11.22 25.48
N LYS A 833 -27.60 11.63 26.38
CA LYS A 833 -28.99 11.17 26.50
C LYS A 833 -29.87 12.33 26.94
N THR A 834 -31.14 12.32 26.53
CA THR A 834 -32.14 13.27 27.04
C THR A 834 -32.20 13.22 28.57
N GLY A 835 -32.14 14.38 29.23
CA GLY A 835 -32.09 14.49 30.69
C GLY A 835 -30.70 14.27 31.32
N ASP A 836 -29.63 14.14 30.53
CA ASP A 836 -28.27 14.07 31.07
C ASP A 836 -27.79 15.45 31.63
N PRO A 837 -26.77 15.47 32.52
CA PRO A 837 -26.27 16.70 33.12
C PRO A 837 -25.67 17.73 32.15
N PHE A 838 -25.38 17.33 30.91
CA PHE A 838 -24.89 18.16 29.81
C PHE A 838 -26.02 18.62 28.87
N GLU A 839 -27.29 18.37 29.20
CA GLU A 839 -28.43 18.81 28.39
C GLU A 839 -28.36 20.33 28.07
N GLY A 840 -28.62 20.66 26.80
CA GLY A 840 -28.51 22.03 26.28
C GLY A 840 -27.08 22.51 26.01
N LYS A 841 -26.07 21.63 26.17
CA LYS A 841 -24.67 21.91 25.85
C LYS A 841 -24.24 21.15 24.60
N ALA A 842 -23.62 21.85 23.68
CA ALA A 842 -22.95 21.31 22.51
C ALA A 842 -21.44 21.53 22.62
N ASP A 843 -20.66 20.78 21.86
CA ASP A 843 -19.20 20.92 21.74
C ASP A 843 -18.53 21.02 23.12
N VAL A 844 -18.84 20.05 23.98
CA VAL A 844 -18.37 19.99 25.36
C VAL A 844 -16.91 19.56 25.38
N ARG A 845 -16.07 20.36 26.03
CA ARG A 845 -14.61 20.21 26.16
C ARG A 845 -14.22 20.28 27.62
N LEU A 846 -13.54 19.26 28.14
CA LEU A 846 -13.23 19.12 29.56
C LEU A 846 -11.88 19.72 29.89
N THR A 847 -11.84 20.54 30.93
CA THR A 847 -10.58 21.00 31.55
C THR A 847 -10.22 20.14 32.74
N LYS A 848 -11.21 19.55 33.42
CA LYS A 848 -11.01 18.65 34.55
C LYS A 848 -12.03 17.53 34.59
N VAL A 849 -11.60 16.40 35.11
CA VAL A 849 -12.44 15.25 35.41
C VAL A 849 -12.11 14.71 36.79
N ARG A 850 -13.13 14.53 37.61
CA ARG A 850 -13.02 14.03 38.97
C ARG A 850 -13.93 12.84 39.15
N PHE A 851 -13.53 11.93 40.02
CA PHE A 851 -14.34 10.78 40.42
C PHE A 851 -14.43 10.75 41.95
N PHE A 852 -15.62 10.90 42.49
CA PHE A 852 -15.83 10.85 43.93
C PHE A 852 -16.49 9.53 44.32
N ALA A 853 -15.99 8.93 45.41
CA ALA A 853 -16.56 7.73 46.02
C ALA A 853 -16.81 7.97 47.52
N LYS A 854 -18.04 8.38 47.85
CA LYS A 854 -18.43 8.73 49.21
C LYS A 854 -18.63 7.47 50.05
N GLY A 855 -17.94 7.40 51.19
CA GLY A 855 -17.95 6.23 52.08
C GLY A 855 -16.72 5.33 51.95
N ALA A 856 -15.84 5.60 50.98
CA ALA A 856 -14.51 5.02 50.92
C ALA A 856 -13.69 5.39 52.17
N LYS A 857 -12.74 4.55 52.56
CA LYS A 857 -11.83 4.76 53.67
C LYS A 857 -10.43 4.31 53.30
N THR A 858 -9.43 5.06 53.75
CA THR A 858 -8.00 4.75 53.60
C THR A 858 -7.30 5.18 54.88
N ASP A 859 -6.09 4.67 55.14
CA ASP A 859 -5.31 5.01 56.34
C ASP A 859 -4.89 6.49 56.34
N SER A 860 -4.74 7.09 55.15
CA SER A 860 -4.36 8.49 54.95
C SER A 860 -5.54 9.46 54.88
N ASN A 861 -6.79 8.96 54.93
CA ASN A 861 -8.01 9.71 54.63
C ASN A 861 -8.03 10.39 53.24
N GLN A 862 -7.16 9.95 52.34
CA GLN A 862 -7.09 10.39 50.94
C GLN A 862 -7.33 9.18 50.03
N LEU A 863 -8.22 9.34 49.06
CA LEU A 863 -8.43 8.37 48.00
C LEU A 863 -7.83 8.90 46.71
N GLU A 864 -6.76 8.26 46.24
CA GLU A 864 -6.11 8.55 44.96
C GLU A 864 -6.62 7.61 43.88
N ILE A 865 -7.07 8.20 42.77
CA ILE A 865 -7.69 7.53 41.64
C ILE A 865 -6.95 7.92 40.38
N THR A 866 -6.65 6.93 39.54
CA THR A 866 -6.20 7.18 38.18
C THR A 866 -7.37 7.03 37.23
N LEU A 867 -7.69 8.10 36.50
CA LEU A 867 -8.73 8.14 35.49
C LEU A 867 -8.07 8.06 34.10
N THR A 868 -8.60 7.22 33.22
CA THR A 868 -8.15 7.14 31.84
C THR A 868 -9.31 7.33 30.88
N HIS A 869 -9.25 8.40 30.09
CA HIS A 869 -10.16 8.66 28.97
C HIS A 869 -9.84 7.66 27.84
N ASP A 870 -10.85 6.99 27.32
CA ASP A 870 -10.65 5.97 26.30
C ASP A 870 -10.31 6.56 24.93
N THR A 871 -9.70 5.75 24.06
CA THR A 871 -9.13 6.20 22.78
C THR A 871 -10.14 6.78 21.78
N THR A 872 -11.44 6.68 22.04
CA THR A 872 -12.48 7.11 21.11
C THR A 872 -13.56 7.88 21.85
N GLU A 873 -13.97 9.01 21.30
CA GLU A 873 -15.02 9.84 21.85
C GLU A 873 -15.99 10.33 20.78
N THR A 874 -17.14 10.81 21.24
CA THR A 874 -18.12 11.49 20.39
C THR A 874 -18.35 12.89 20.91
N ILE A 875 -18.27 13.88 20.02
CA ILE A 875 -18.58 15.27 20.33
C ILE A 875 -19.79 15.67 19.52
N TYR A 876 -20.79 16.23 20.19
CA TYR A 876 -22.03 16.67 19.55
C TYR A 876 -21.94 18.14 19.18
N ASP A 877 -22.27 18.50 17.95
CA ASP A 877 -22.30 19.90 17.52
C ASP A 877 -23.56 20.65 17.98
N GLU A 878 -23.67 21.93 17.61
CA GLU A 878 -24.79 22.81 18.00
C GLU A 878 -26.15 22.35 17.43
N THR A 879 -26.16 21.44 16.45
CA THR A 879 -27.35 20.82 15.86
C THR A 879 -27.71 19.47 16.51
N GLY A 880 -26.83 18.97 17.39
CA GLY A 880 -26.95 17.65 18.00
C GLY A 880 -26.39 16.51 17.15
N ALA A 881 -25.70 16.79 16.05
CA ALA A 881 -25.04 15.75 15.26
C ALA A 881 -23.74 15.30 15.96
N GLY A 882 -23.56 13.99 16.10
CA GLY A 882 -22.40 13.40 16.76
C GLY A 882 -21.22 13.21 15.80
N HIS A 883 -20.07 13.73 16.18
CA HIS A 883 -18.79 13.61 15.47
C HIS A 883 -17.88 12.68 16.26
N ARG A 884 -17.51 11.54 15.66
CA ARG A 884 -16.70 10.52 16.32
C ARG A 884 -15.22 10.72 15.99
N PHE A 885 -14.41 10.67 17.04
CA PHE A 885 -12.98 10.96 16.99
C PHE A 885 -12.20 9.92 17.77
N SER A 886 -10.97 9.67 17.36
CA SER A 886 -10.04 8.84 18.13
C SER A 886 -8.80 9.65 18.49
N HIS A 887 -8.21 9.43 19.65
CA HIS A 887 -6.99 10.09 20.11
C HIS A 887 -6.18 9.13 21.03
N PRO A 888 -4.89 9.40 21.29
CA PRO A 888 -4.13 8.67 22.30
C PRO A 888 -4.81 8.71 23.67
N LYS A 889 -4.69 7.65 24.48
CA LYS A 889 -5.30 7.61 25.82
C LYS A 889 -4.79 8.77 26.67
N LEU A 890 -5.71 9.50 27.27
CA LEU A 890 -5.40 10.54 28.25
C LEU A 890 -5.53 9.96 29.65
N ARG A 891 -4.47 10.06 30.45
CA ARG A 891 -4.44 9.57 31.83
C ARG A 891 -4.26 10.74 32.78
N VAL A 892 -5.16 10.86 33.75
CA VAL A 892 -5.13 11.91 34.76
C VAL A 892 -5.27 11.31 36.15
N THR A 893 -4.61 11.91 37.12
CA THR A 893 -4.73 11.52 38.53
C THR A 893 -5.63 12.50 39.25
N PHE A 894 -6.54 11.98 40.06
CA PHE A 894 -7.43 12.74 40.92
C PHE A 894 -7.36 12.17 42.33
N SER A 895 -7.39 13.03 43.34
CA SER A 895 -7.51 12.60 44.73
C SER A 895 -8.56 13.42 45.48
N HIS A 896 -9.21 12.79 46.47
CA HIS A 896 -10.13 13.48 47.36
C HIS A 896 -10.04 12.95 48.79
N HIS A 897 -10.39 13.81 49.74
CA HIS A 897 -10.53 13.43 51.13
C HIS A 897 -11.76 12.52 51.30
N THR A 898 -11.59 11.39 51.97
CA THR A 898 -12.62 10.33 52.05
C THR A 898 -13.85 10.75 52.86
N GLU A 899 -13.67 11.54 53.92
CA GLU A 899 -14.78 11.99 54.78
C GLU A 899 -15.56 13.20 54.21
N THR A 900 -14.85 14.22 53.73
CA THR A 900 -15.45 15.50 53.31
C THR A 900 -15.73 15.56 51.82
N CYS A 901 -15.17 14.64 51.02
CA CYS A 901 -15.12 14.72 49.56
C CYS A 901 -14.51 16.04 49.06
N ALA A 902 -13.66 16.69 49.85
CA ALA A 902 -12.87 17.82 49.38
C ALA A 902 -11.78 17.33 48.41
N VAL A 903 -11.53 18.08 47.35
CA VAL A 903 -10.42 17.81 46.42
C VAL A 903 -9.10 17.75 47.19
N GLY A 904 -8.29 16.73 46.89
CA GLY A 904 -6.98 16.49 47.49
C GLY A 904 -5.85 17.14 46.70
N ASP A 905 -4.68 16.51 46.73
CA ASP A 905 -3.45 17.02 46.11
C ASP A 905 -3.47 16.99 44.57
N SER A 906 -4.39 16.23 43.96
CA SER A 906 -4.53 16.10 42.51
C SER A 906 -5.97 16.36 42.08
N ASP A 907 -6.17 17.34 41.19
CA ASP A 907 -7.51 17.83 40.81
C ASP A 907 -8.02 17.26 39.47
N GLY A 908 -7.39 16.20 38.94
CA GLY A 908 -7.83 15.57 37.70
C GLY A 908 -7.76 16.50 36.48
N THR A 909 -6.77 17.40 36.46
CA THR A 909 -6.57 18.36 35.37
C THR A 909 -6.24 17.65 34.07
N ILE A 910 -7.04 17.93 33.04
CA ILE A 910 -6.85 17.46 31.66
C ILE A 910 -5.99 18.46 30.88
N GLY A 911 -6.29 19.74 31.03
CA GLY A 911 -5.62 20.84 30.34
C GLY A 911 -6.21 22.19 30.75
N GLU A 912 -5.64 23.26 30.22
CA GLU A 912 -6.09 24.63 30.50
C GLU A 912 -7.13 25.13 29.48
N ALA A 913 -8.04 25.97 29.96
CA ALA A 913 -8.96 26.70 29.09
C ALA A 913 -8.19 27.64 28.13
N LYS A 914 -8.69 27.82 26.90
CA LYS A 914 -8.15 28.72 25.87
C LYS A 914 -6.80 28.33 25.22
N GLU A 915 -6.50 27.04 25.11
CA GLU A 915 -5.28 26.54 24.43
C GLU A 915 -3.96 27.07 25.03
N ALA A 916 -3.96 27.57 26.28
CA ALA A 916 -2.80 28.24 26.89
C ALA A 916 -1.58 27.31 27.07
N ASP A 917 -1.83 26.00 27.19
CA ASP A 917 -0.83 24.94 27.29
C ASP A 917 -0.51 24.27 25.94
N GLY A 918 -1.22 24.65 24.87
CA GLY A 918 -1.05 24.10 23.51
C GLY A 918 -1.69 22.73 23.29
N TYR A 919 -2.49 22.21 24.22
CA TYR A 919 -3.17 20.91 24.09
C TYR A 919 -4.66 21.05 23.71
N MET A 920 -5.18 20.04 23.02
CA MET A 920 -6.62 19.93 22.75
C MET A 920 -7.35 19.37 23.97
N LEU A 921 -8.55 19.88 24.22
CA LEU A 921 -9.41 19.38 25.28
C LEU A 921 -10.34 18.28 24.74
N VAL A 922 -10.52 17.21 25.51
CA VAL A 922 -11.39 16.08 25.15
C VAL A 922 -12.81 16.29 25.68
N GLY A 923 -13.80 15.59 25.13
CA GLY A 923 -15.18 15.58 25.60
C GLY A 923 -15.48 14.53 26.68
N PRO A 924 -16.66 14.61 27.34
CA PRO A 924 -17.07 13.65 28.37
C PRO A 924 -17.64 12.34 27.81
N PHE A 925 -18.14 12.35 26.57
CA PHE A 925 -18.89 11.24 25.98
C PHE A 925 -17.96 10.17 25.40
N THR A 926 -17.38 9.41 26.31
CA THR A 926 -16.44 8.32 26.06
C THR A 926 -16.60 7.25 27.15
N SER A 927 -15.79 6.21 27.07
CA SER A 927 -15.53 5.33 28.20
C SER A 927 -14.42 5.90 29.08
N TRP A 928 -14.63 5.86 30.39
CA TRP A 928 -13.67 6.23 31.41
C TRP A 928 -13.25 5.00 32.20
N TRP A 929 -11.96 4.78 32.33
CA TRP A 929 -11.42 3.78 33.24
C TRP A 929 -11.10 4.43 34.58
N ILE A 930 -11.56 3.79 35.65
CA ILE A 930 -11.26 4.16 37.03
C ILE A 930 -10.33 3.08 37.59
N ASP A 931 -9.12 3.45 37.98
CA ASP A 931 -8.12 2.56 38.59
C ASP A 931 -7.76 3.09 39.99
N ILE A 932 -8.10 2.31 41.02
CA ILE A 932 -7.80 2.59 42.43
C ILE A 932 -6.83 1.50 42.91
N ARG A 933 -5.57 1.88 43.08
CA ARG A 933 -4.50 0.95 43.47
C ARG A 933 -4.26 0.99 44.96
N VAL A 934 -4.15 -0.17 45.59
CA VAL A 934 -3.83 -0.29 47.03
C VAL A 934 -2.44 0.26 47.35
N SER A 935 -1.50 0.21 46.39
CA SER A 935 -0.17 0.82 46.55
C SER A 935 -0.23 2.32 46.85
N ASN A 936 -1.25 3.00 46.33
CA ASN A 936 -1.45 4.44 46.50
C ASN A 936 -2.54 4.74 47.55
N ASN A 937 -3.27 3.70 48.00
CA ASN A 937 -4.42 3.78 48.89
C ASN A 937 -4.30 2.72 50.00
N ALA A 938 -3.31 2.86 50.88
CA ALA A 938 -3.12 1.95 52.01
C ALA A 938 -4.38 1.91 52.90
N GLY A 939 -4.78 0.71 53.34
CA GLY A 939 -5.96 0.53 54.18
C GLY A 939 -7.31 0.71 53.44
N LEU A 940 -7.33 0.69 52.10
CA LEU A 940 -8.56 0.82 51.31
C LEU A 940 -9.67 -0.11 51.81
N SER A 941 -10.76 0.49 52.27
CA SER A 941 -11.95 -0.15 52.84
C SER A 941 -13.15 0.82 52.76
N GLY A 942 -14.28 0.48 53.38
CA GLY A 942 -15.46 1.36 53.44
C GLY A 942 -16.62 0.89 52.57
N ASP A 943 -17.81 1.45 52.82
CA ASP A 943 -19.04 1.11 52.11
C ASP A 943 -19.44 2.32 51.25
N ILE A 944 -19.33 2.18 49.93
CA ILE A 944 -19.60 3.28 49.02
C ILE A 944 -21.11 3.50 48.96
N THR A 945 -21.54 4.67 49.42
CA THR A 945 -22.96 5.05 49.47
C THR A 945 -23.38 5.83 48.23
N GLU A 946 -22.46 6.59 47.65
CA GLU A 946 -22.68 7.40 46.44
C GLU A 946 -21.38 7.47 45.66
N ALA A 947 -21.46 7.41 44.33
CA ALA A 947 -20.34 7.69 43.43
C ALA A 947 -20.79 8.54 42.24
N TRP A 948 -19.95 9.46 41.79
CA TRP A 948 -20.23 10.30 40.64
C TRP A 948 -18.95 10.77 39.96
N PHE A 949 -19.06 11.07 38.67
CA PHE A 949 -18.09 11.93 38.00
C PHE A 949 -18.47 13.39 38.18
N GLU A 950 -17.47 14.25 38.34
CA GLU A 950 -17.64 15.69 38.29
C GLU A 950 -16.75 16.29 37.20
N PHE A 951 -17.33 17.17 36.39
CA PHE A 951 -16.69 17.75 35.22
C PHE A 951 -16.65 19.28 35.30
N ASP A 952 -15.48 19.84 34.98
CA ASP A 952 -15.29 21.25 34.64
C ASP A 952 -14.84 21.33 33.18
N GLY A 953 -15.19 22.41 32.49
CA GLY A 953 -14.87 22.53 31.08
C GLY A 953 -15.46 23.76 30.41
N GLU A 954 -15.55 23.71 29.09
CA GLU A 954 -16.19 24.70 28.26
C GLU A 954 -17.18 24.03 27.29
N ALA A 955 -18.28 24.70 26.98
CA ALA A 955 -19.26 24.20 26.04
C ALA A 955 -19.96 25.34 25.30
N ARG A 956 -20.61 25.01 24.19
CA ARG A 956 -21.49 25.92 23.44
C ARG A 956 -22.94 25.69 23.82
N ALA A 957 -23.77 26.71 23.64
CA ALA A 957 -25.21 26.54 23.76
C ALA A 957 -25.75 25.84 22.50
N VAL A 958 -26.62 24.84 22.67
CA VAL A 958 -27.37 24.24 21.56
C VAL A 958 -28.24 25.32 20.91
N VAL A 959 -28.28 25.35 19.57
CA VAL A 959 -29.18 26.24 18.84
C VAL A 959 -30.56 25.59 18.87
N ALA A 960 -31.54 26.25 19.49
CA ALA A 960 -32.92 25.78 19.45
C ALA A 960 -33.37 25.68 17.98
N SER A 961 -33.71 24.47 17.54
CA SER A 961 -34.28 24.18 16.21
C SER A 961 -35.63 24.85 16.02
#